data_AF-A0A1J5KEQ5-F1
#
_entry.id   AF-A0A1J5KEQ5-F1
#
_cell.length_a   1.000
_cell.length_b   1.000
_cell.length_c   1.000
_cell.angle_alpha   90.00
_cell.angle_beta   90.00
_cell.angle_gamma   90.00
#
_symmetry.space_group_name_H-M   'P 1'
#
loop_
_entity.id
_entity.type
_entity.pdbx_description
1 polymer ?
#
loop_
_entity_poly.entity_id
_entity_poly.type
_entity_poly.pdbx_seq_one_letter_code
_entity_poly.pdbx_strand_id
1 'polypeptide(L)'
;MVRKLKVERFMILFTLGLLALVSSCVESPGNVRKGGEGVENSKASVDAGNGRYLADNPIILSGNANLSETTNLATLLSPEQSFITNNTQLKEPCFLITDCIQVTEDFSIEPFTNSDTKWAFAVNTTEFLQVNTFAHINIIADQFHSNLLTHYNTVATPNVDPSLPTSNYPTSLPSTLFTSLGHWSPLRPLTAYADCNFENNASFSPSTFELCMGFDQIFKDDVKFAQDNTVIYHEVGHGLVDIMMNMRNTAEYARTIANPMLTDFVIRSDLGYGAYDEAGSINEGIADYFSYYVNQRPHMGEWALGRFNNLSRAMKEDDSIHAAGIAVDENSRLSYPTYLTYNPNNTKLPTEDIHYAGQIFSHYLTALSEDIESKCSVSKTDAIRSVSHVLTEALAELGDLTAQGNDFHTGKTSVNLNSTMSQDWLRANNPITYRKLSQYMGKYLLNVVVNSETSLCSANNVTPTPSPLPYSKEDVEILLDQYGLLLFRTYNDNGNGKTGDEYAFAPAVTAVTALNRKRSELLAKSHLQVEVRNEYNSFDVLDSQATIKAIIDNFLLQGRITGLSELSDPDFGYNNGNGKVSPGEIVGIFVNTFNDSNSVIAGARVLATDWAHMENDLPCANLTDGFPSIPQGGTTCTAVTDANYSNVDRFQPVCMLEYNDGTSTKMLSQKEFFNKLKVDAGLLGKDCLDPDAANGYKDCMIRAIPGADFQNLSVINPKSNWLETIKKEDGSPDFNDGSFMYFEVNKNIPIGTNVTCRLRSTFTNCDDCYHDAANANDDYKDWEYATEKPFNIINIKFQVLD
;
A
#
# COMPACT_ATOMS: atom_id res chain seq x y z
N MET A 1 -35.23 -33.71 -23.99
CA MET A 1 -35.33 -33.18 -25.37
C MET A 1 -35.63 -31.69 -25.22
N VAL A 2 -34.72 -30.73 -25.31
CA VAL A 2 -33.29 -30.63 -25.68
C VAL A 2 -32.64 -29.73 -24.60
N ARG A 3 -31.76 -30.30 -23.78
CA ARG A 3 -30.89 -29.63 -22.79
C ARG A 3 -29.72 -30.60 -22.55
N LYS A 4 -28.65 -30.46 -23.30
CA LYS A 4 -27.32 -31.08 -23.14
C LYS A 4 -26.46 -30.68 -24.33
N LEU A 5 -25.57 -29.71 -24.16
CA LEU A 5 -24.35 -29.46 -24.94
C LEU A 5 -23.74 -28.13 -24.47
N LYS A 6 -22.92 -28.21 -23.42
CA LYS A 6 -21.83 -27.27 -23.05
C LYS A 6 -21.20 -27.72 -21.72
N VAL A 7 -20.81 -29.00 -21.67
CA VAL A 7 -19.90 -29.57 -20.66
C VAL A 7 -19.21 -30.70 -21.40
N GLU A 8 -18.10 -30.40 -22.09
CA GLU A 8 -17.09 -31.35 -22.57
C GLU A 8 -16.11 -30.58 -23.47
N ARG A 9 -15.03 -30.08 -22.87
CA ARG A 9 -13.69 -29.90 -23.47
C ARG A 9 -12.71 -29.52 -22.36
N PHE A 10 -12.57 -30.41 -21.39
CA PHE A 10 -11.42 -30.47 -20.49
C PHE A 10 -11.15 -31.97 -20.23
N MET A 11 -9.89 -32.37 -20.39
CA MET A 11 -9.32 -33.72 -20.25
C MET A 11 -9.62 -34.78 -21.34
N ILE A 12 -8.63 -35.03 -22.21
CA ILE A 12 -7.82 -36.27 -22.31
C ILE A 12 -7.13 -36.26 -23.68
N LEU A 13 -5.82 -36.02 -23.69
CA LEU A 13 -4.87 -36.69 -24.59
C LEU A 13 -3.46 -36.53 -24.01
N PHE A 14 -3.15 -37.41 -23.05
CA PHE A 14 -1.79 -37.70 -22.63
C PHE A 14 -1.36 -39.03 -23.30
N THR A 15 -0.09 -39.07 -23.75
CA THR A 15 0.69 -40.22 -24.24
C THR A 15 0.46 -40.74 -25.69
N LEU A 16 1.24 -40.22 -26.66
CA LEU A 16 2.39 -40.92 -27.29
C LEU A 16 2.96 -40.04 -28.42
N GLY A 17 4.19 -39.55 -28.24
CA GLY A 17 4.92 -38.79 -29.27
C GLY A 17 6.10 -38.02 -28.70
N LEU A 18 7.09 -38.74 -28.16
CA LEU A 18 8.40 -38.17 -27.81
C LEU A 18 9.18 -37.85 -29.10
N LEU A 19 9.96 -36.76 -29.04
CA LEU A 19 10.94 -36.21 -29.99
C LEU A 19 10.45 -35.13 -30.99
N ALA A 20 11.08 -33.95 -30.81
CA ALA A 20 11.23 -32.81 -31.72
C ALA A 20 10.09 -31.77 -31.76
N LEU A 21 10.14 -30.79 -30.86
CA LEU A 21 10.57 -29.40 -31.15
C LEU A 21 10.27 -28.51 -29.94
N VAL A 22 11.33 -28.08 -29.28
CA VAL A 22 11.34 -26.96 -28.33
C VAL A 22 11.24 -25.68 -29.16
N SER A 23 10.12 -24.98 -29.08
CA SER A 23 10.02 -23.57 -29.46
C SER A 23 9.41 -22.81 -28.28
N SER A 24 10.28 -22.19 -27.51
CA SER A 24 9.98 -21.05 -26.67
C SER A 24 9.22 -19.99 -27.49
N CYS A 25 7.95 -19.74 -27.16
CA CYS A 25 7.27 -18.53 -27.60
C CYS A 25 7.72 -17.38 -26.69
N VAL A 26 8.94 -16.91 -26.92
CA VAL A 26 9.29 -15.51 -26.70
C VAL A 26 8.93 -14.84 -28.02
N GLU A 27 8.00 -13.88 -28.01
CA GLU A 27 7.82 -13.01 -29.17
C GLU A 27 9.18 -12.38 -29.50
N SER A 28 9.70 -12.68 -30.69
CA SER A 28 10.94 -12.06 -31.15
C SER A 28 10.74 -10.55 -31.22
N PRO A 29 11.77 -9.74 -30.91
CA PRO A 29 11.70 -8.30 -31.13
C PRO A 29 11.31 -8.05 -32.58
N GLY A 30 10.21 -7.33 -32.79
CA GLY A 30 9.69 -7.02 -34.11
C GLY A 30 10.79 -6.46 -35.01
N ASN A 31 10.85 -6.95 -36.26
CA ASN A 31 11.78 -6.43 -37.25
C ASN A 31 11.63 -4.90 -37.38
N VAL A 32 12.68 -4.16 -37.05
CA VAL A 32 12.78 -2.70 -37.20
C VAL A 32 12.48 -2.31 -38.64
N ARG A 33 11.29 -1.72 -38.89
CA ARG A 33 10.92 -1.18 -40.20
C ARG A 33 11.40 0.26 -40.31
N LYS A 34 12.45 0.49 -41.12
CA LYS A 34 12.78 1.82 -41.63
C LYS A 34 12.00 2.09 -42.91
N GLY A 35 11.06 3.04 -42.85
CA GLY A 35 10.49 3.74 -44.01
C GLY A 35 9.52 2.94 -44.87
N GLY A 36 8.26 2.83 -44.45
CA GLY A 36 7.15 2.32 -45.26
C GLY A 36 5.83 3.00 -44.91
N GLU A 37 4.85 2.95 -45.82
CA GLU A 37 3.44 3.28 -45.51
C GLU A 37 2.98 2.41 -44.33
N GLY A 38 2.31 3.01 -43.33
CA GLY A 38 1.85 2.32 -42.13
C GLY A 38 0.87 1.19 -42.43
N VAL A 39 0.65 0.29 -41.46
CA VAL A 39 -0.37 -0.76 -41.60
C VAL A 39 -1.75 -0.11 -41.71
N GLU A 40 -2.53 -0.51 -42.71
CA GLU A 40 -3.92 -0.09 -42.79
C GLU A 40 -4.69 -0.63 -41.57
N ASN A 41 -5.15 0.27 -40.69
CA ASN A 41 -5.91 -0.09 -39.49
C ASN A 41 -7.36 0.37 -39.61
N SER A 42 -8.11 -0.32 -40.47
CA SER A 42 -9.53 -0.05 -40.73
C SER A 42 -10.38 -1.29 -40.44
N LYS A 43 -11.68 -1.12 -40.18
CA LYS A 43 -12.58 -2.29 -40.00
C LYS A 43 -12.56 -3.27 -41.18
N ALA A 44 -12.26 -2.81 -42.38
CA ALA A 44 -12.16 -3.69 -43.55
C ALA A 44 -10.91 -4.59 -43.51
N SER A 45 -9.89 -4.21 -42.73
CA SER A 45 -8.58 -4.88 -42.64
C SER A 45 -8.52 -6.06 -41.66
N VAL A 46 -9.60 -6.32 -40.91
CA VAL A 46 -9.66 -7.38 -39.88
C VAL A 46 -10.96 -8.19 -39.95
N ASP A 47 -10.93 -9.37 -39.37
CA ASP A 47 -12.09 -10.23 -39.17
C ASP A 47 -12.92 -9.81 -37.95
N ALA A 48 -14.17 -10.28 -37.89
CA ALA A 48 -15.00 -10.13 -36.70
C ALA A 48 -14.29 -10.73 -35.47
N GLY A 49 -14.43 -10.08 -34.32
CA GLY A 49 -13.73 -10.40 -33.08
C GLY A 49 -12.29 -9.89 -33.01
N ASN A 50 -11.71 -9.42 -34.12
CA ASN A 50 -10.29 -9.08 -34.22
C ASN A 50 -10.07 -7.58 -34.42
N GLY A 51 -8.86 -7.13 -34.10
CA GLY A 51 -8.41 -5.74 -34.18
C GLY A 51 -6.89 -5.62 -34.23
N ARG A 52 -6.40 -4.40 -34.00
CA ARG A 52 -4.96 -4.11 -33.88
C ARG A 52 -4.74 -3.12 -32.75
N TYR A 53 -3.68 -3.34 -32.00
CA TYR A 53 -3.21 -2.50 -30.91
C TYR A 53 -1.67 -2.40 -30.99
N LEU A 54 -1.06 -1.48 -30.25
CA LEU A 54 0.39 -1.37 -30.13
C LEU A 54 0.89 -2.48 -29.21
N ALA A 55 1.61 -3.47 -29.74
CA ALA A 55 2.09 -4.61 -28.92
C ALA A 55 3.03 -4.18 -27.78
N ASP A 56 3.73 -3.06 -27.95
CA ASP A 56 4.54 -2.41 -26.93
C ASP A 56 4.48 -0.89 -27.09
N ASN A 57 5.08 -0.13 -26.17
CA ASN A 57 5.08 1.33 -26.30
C ASN A 57 5.88 1.82 -27.54
N PRO A 58 5.58 3.02 -28.06
CA PRO A 58 6.21 3.54 -29.27
C PRO A 58 7.75 3.63 -29.25
N ILE A 59 8.37 3.88 -28.09
CA ILE A 59 9.83 3.94 -27.96
C ILE A 59 10.43 2.56 -28.25
N ILE A 60 9.87 1.51 -27.66
CA ILE A 60 10.32 0.13 -27.85
C ILE A 60 10.04 -0.35 -29.27
N LEU A 61 8.84 -0.15 -29.79
CA LEU A 61 8.47 -0.58 -31.14
C LEU A 61 9.31 0.09 -32.24
N SER A 62 9.70 1.35 -32.03
CA SER A 62 10.52 2.09 -33.00
C SER A 62 12.03 1.83 -32.84
N GLY A 63 12.47 1.40 -31.66
CA GLY A 63 13.88 1.34 -31.29
C GLY A 63 14.55 2.72 -31.22
N ASN A 64 13.78 3.79 -31.00
CA ASN A 64 14.26 5.16 -30.98
C ASN A 64 13.80 5.91 -29.72
N ALA A 65 14.72 6.09 -28.76
CA ALA A 65 14.48 6.85 -27.54
C ALA A 65 14.14 8.33 -27.76
N ASN A 66 14.48 8.90 -28.93
CA ASN A 66 14.19 10.29 -29.29
C ASN A 66 13.03 10.40 -30.29
N LEU A 67 12.05 9.49 -30.24
CA LEU A 67 10.91 9.50 -31.12
C LEU A 67 10.15 10.85 -31.03
N SER A 68 9.65 11.36 -32.16
CA SER A 68 8.86 12.60 -32.19
C SER A 68 7.44 12.31 -31.75
N GLU A 69 6.83 13.26 -31.06
CA GLU A 69 5.39 13.33 -30.74
C GLU A 69 4.51 13.11 -31.98
N THR A 70 4.87 13.69 -33.13
CA THR A 70 4.11 13.59 -34.39
C THR A 70 4.37 12.30 -35.21
N THR A 71 4.99 11.28 -34.60
CA THR A 71 5.29 10.03 -35.31
C THR A 71 4.00 9.32 -35.73
N ASN A 72 3.95 8.85 -36.99
CA ASN A 72 2.83 8.02 -37.44
C ASN A 72 2.87 6.63 -36.78
N LEU A 73 2.12 6.46 -35.69
CA LEU A 73 2.04 5.21 -34.92
C LEU A 73 1.50 4.01 -35.73
N ALA A 74 0.82 4.24 -36.86
CA ALA A 74 0.36 3.13 -37.73
C ALA A 74 1.53 2.36 -38.36
N THR A 75 2.73 2.98 -38.40
CA THR A 75 3.97 2.29 -38.83
C THR A 75 4.51 1.31 -37.79
N LEU A 76 4.05 1.40 -36.54
CA LEU A 76 4.47 0.57 -35.41
C LEU A 76 3.51 -0.59 -35.13
N LEU A 77 2.33 -0.62 -35.75
CA LEU A 77 1.38 -1.72 -35.61
C LEU A 77 1.88 -3.02 -36.24
N SER A 78 1.56 -4.15 -35.62
CA SER A 78 1.73 -5.46 -36.24
C SER A 78 0.82 -5.59 -37.48
N PRO A 79 1.30 -6.20 -38.58
CA PRO A 79 0.45 -6.55 -39.72
C PRO A 79 -0.49 -7.74 -39.42
N GLU A 80 -0.28 -8.47 -38.31
CA GLU A 80 -1.13 -9.57 -37.88
C GLU A 80 -2.27 -9.07 -37.01
N GLN A 81 -3.49 -9.52 -37.28
CA GLN A 81 -4.65 -9.15 -36.45
C GLN A 81 -4.61 -9.90 -35.12
N SER A 82 -5.13 -9.29 -34.07
CA SER A 82 -5.24 -9.91 -32.74
C SER A 82 -6.70 -10.01 -32.34
N PHE A 83 -7.05 -11.06 -31.59
CA PHE A 83 -8.38 -11.16 -30.97
C PHE A 83 -8.54 -10.05 -29.93
N ILE A 84 -9.66 -9.32 -29.98
CA ILE A 84 -10.01 -8.26 -29.03
C ILE A 84 -11.21 -8.70 -28.22
N THR A 85 -12.39 -8.79 -28.84
CA THR A 85 -13.60 -9.32 -28.21
C THR A 85 -14.68 -9.60 -29.27
N ASN A 86 -15.53 -10.60 -29.00
CA ASN A 86 -16.73 -10.87 -29.80
C ASN A 86 -17.94 -10.02 -29.38
N ASN A 87 -17.83 -9.22 -28.31
CA ASN A 87 -18.90 -8.36 -27.85
C ASN A 87 -19.06 -7.16 -28.80
N THR A 88 -20.22 -6.51 -28.77
CA THR A 88 -20.45 -5.28 -29.55
C THR A 88 -19.96 -4.02 -28.83
N GLN A 89 -19.46 -4.15 -27.61
CA GLN A 89 -18.87 -3.08 -26.81
C GLN A 89 -17.58 -3.62 -26.20
N LEU A 90 -16.67 -2.72 -25.83
CA LEU A 90 -15.44 -3.04 -25.09
C LEU A 90 -15.76 -3.32 -23.61
N LYS A 91 -16.47 -4.43 -23.41
CA LYS A 91 -16.83 -5.00 -22.12
C LYS A 91 -16.50 -6.47 -22.17
N GLU A 92 -15.97 -7.02 -21.09
CA GLU A 92 -15.73 -8.47 -21.03
C GLU A 92 -16.05 -9.07 -19.66
N PRO A 93 -16.61 -10.29 -19.63
CA PRO A 93 -16.52 -11.12 -18.43
C PRO A 93 -15.06 -11.48 -18.14
N CYS A 94 -14.76 -11.74 -16.88
CA CYS A 94 -13.55 -12.50 -16.51
C CYS A 94 -13.96 -13.79 -15.79
N PHE A 95 -13.00 -14.47 -15.17
CA PHE A 95 -13.20 -15.80 -14.60
C PHE A 95 -14.39 -15.83 -13.61
N LEU A 96 -15.50 -16.46 -14.02
CA LEU A 96 -16.77 -16.57 -13.28
C LEU A 96 -17.50 -15.24 -13.00
N ILE A 97 -17.10 -14.14 -13.64
CA ILE A 97 -17.67 -12.80 -13.42
C ILE A 97 -18.17 -12.22 -14.74
N THR A 98 -19.44 -11.86 -14.79
CA THR A 98 -20.13 -11.47 -16.02
C THR A 98 -19.68 -10.13 -16.59
N ASP A 99 -19.41 -9.14 -15.73
CA ASP A 99 -19.04 -7.77 -16.12
C ASP A 99 -17.81 -7.35 -15.31
N CYS A 100 -16.64 -7.63 -15.87
CA CYS A 100 -15.37 -7.55 -15.16
C CYS A 100 -14.53 -6.36 -15.57
N ILE A 101 -14.48 -6.09 -16.89
CA ILE A 101 -13.71 -5.02 -17.49
C ILE A 101 -14.64 -4.21 -18.39
N GLN A 102 -14.51 -2.89 -18.33
CA GLN A 102 -15.17 -1.95 -19.23
C GLN A 102 -14.20 -0.86 -19.65
N VAL A 103 -14.20 -0.48 -20.93
CA VAL A 103 -13.42 0.67 -21.43
C VAL A 103 -14.32 1.66 -22.15
N THR A 104 -14.14 2.94 -21.85
CA THR A 104 -14.83 4.07 -22.47
C THR A 104 -13.83 5.19 -22.81
N GLU A 105 -14.30 6.21 -23.52
CA GLU A 105 -13.49 7.40 -23.85
C GLU A 105 -13.14 8.19 -22.58
N ASP A 106 -14.15 8.66 -21.86
CA ASP A 106 -14.00 9.50 -20.66
C ASP A 106 -15.16 9.23 -19.67
N PHE A 107 -15.11 9.90 -18.52
CA PHE A 107 -16.15 9.87 -17.49
C PHE A 107 -17.52 10.27 -18.05
N SER A 108 -18.56 9.55 -17.64
CA SER A 108 -19.95 9.74 -18.13
C SER A 108 -20.17 9.53 -19.64
N ILE A 109 -19.20 8.97 -20.36
CA ILE A 109 -19.37 8.54 -21.76
C ILE A 109 -19.69 7.05 -21.80
N GLU A 110 -20.77 6.69 -22.48
CA GLU A 110 -21.16 5.30 -22.66
C GLU A 110 -20.18 4.56 -23.59
N PRO A 111 -19.88 3.27 -23.33
CA PRO A 111 -19.06 2.44 -24.20
C PRO A 111 -19.60 2.44 -25.64
N PHE A 112 -18.75 2.81 -26.60
CA PHE A 112 -19.19 2.89 -27.99
C PHE A 112 -19.57 1.50 -28.52
N THR A 113 -20.62 1.46 -29.35
CA THR A 113 -21.15 0.21 -29.90
C THR A 113 -20.60 -0.04 -31.31
N ASN A 114 -20.02 -1.22 -31.50
CA ASN A 114 -19.46 -1.70 -32.76
C ASN A 114 -20.14 -3.00 -33.21
N SER A 115 -21.19 -2.88 -34.03
CA SER A 115 -22.10 -3.99 -34.37
C SER A 115 -21.50 -5.08 -35.26
N ASP A 116 -20.43 -4.78 -36.01
CA ASP A 116 -19.71 -5.76 -36.82
C ASP A 116 -18.57 -6.46 -36.05
N THR A 117 -18.31 -6.05 -34.80
CA THR A 117 -17.28 -6.59 -33.90
C THR A 117 -15.86 -6.52 -34.48
N LYS A 118 -15.58 -5.54 -35.35
CA LYS A 118 -14.26 -5.34 -35.98
C LYS A 118 -13.51 -4.17 -35.34
N TRP A 119 -12.44 -4.45 -34.63
CA TRP A 119 -11.78 -3.53 -33.69
C TRP A 119 -10.50 -2.90 -34.26
N ALA A 120 -10.59 -2.39 -35.49
CA ALA A 120 -9.47 -1.73 -36.17
C ALA A 120 -9.86 -0.29 -36.54
N PHE A 121 -9.14 0.66 -35.94
CA PHE A 121 -9.39 2.11 -36.04
C PHE A 121 -8.07 2.87 -36.29
N ALA A 122 -8.15 4.05 -36.89
CA ALA A 122 -6.96 4.86 -37.13
C ALA A 122 -6.29 5.23 -35.79
N VAL A 123 -4.96 5.13 -35.73
CA VAL A 123 -4.17 5.23 -34.48
C VAL A 123 -4.28 6.56 -33.75
N ASN A 124 -4.76 7.60 -34.44
CA ASN A 124 -4.93 8.95 -33.91
C ASN A 124 -6.37 9.23 -33.46
N THR A 125 -7.22 8.21 -33.32
CA THR A 125 -8.61 8.37 -32.88
C THR A 125 -8.82 7.77 -31.49
N THR A 126 -9.80 8.29 -30.78
CA THR A 126 -10.20 7.82 -29.45
C THR A 126 -10.67 6.35 -29.48
N GLU A 127 -11.28 5.87 -30.56
CA GLU A 127 -11.65 4.46 -30.68
C GLU A 127 -10.43 3.54 -30.68
N PHE A 128 -9.31 3.98 -31.27
CA PHE A 128 -8.06 3.24 -31.19
C PHE A 128 -7.51 3.20 -29.77
N LEU A 129 -7.51 4.33 -29.06
CA LEU A 129 -7.06 4.38 -27.65
C LEU A 129 -7.88 3.42 -26.78
N GLN A 130 -9.21 3.41 -26.94
CA GLN A 130 -10.08 2.49 -26.23
C GLN A 130 -9.78 1.02 -26.56
N VAL A 131 -9.56 0.67 -27.84
CA VAL A 131 -9.17 -0.70 -28.23
C VAL A 131 -7.79 -1.08 -27.66
N ASN A 132 -6.82 -0.15 -27.68
CA ASN A 132 -5.47 -0.37 -27.16
C ASN A 132 -5.51 -0.65 -25.65
N THR A 133 -6.18 0.23 -24.89
CA THR A 133 -6.39 0.08 -23.44
C THR A 133 -7.10 -1.24 -23.13
N PHE A 134 -8.20 -1.55 -23.81
CA PHE A 134 -8.96 -2.78 -23.58
C PHE A 134 -8.12 -4.04 -23.84
N ALA A 135 -7.36 -4.08 -24.94
CA ALA A 135 -6.49 -5.21 -25.26
C ALA A 135 -5.46 -5.47 -24.14
N HIS A 136 -4.79 -4.42 -23.66
CA HIS A 136 -3.78 -4.55 -22.61
C HIS A 136 -4.39 -4.91 -21.24
N ILE A 137 -5.54 -4.34 -20.86
CA ILE A 137 -6.24 -4.73 -19.62
C ILE A 137 -6.61 -6.22 -19.66
N ASN A 138 -7.11 -6.72 -20.79
CA ASN A 138 -7.42 -8.14 -20.94
C ASN A 138 -6.18 -9.03 -20.79
N ILE A 139 -5.04 -8.66 -21.41
CA ILE A 139 -3.79 -9.43 -21.31
C ILE A 139 -3.36 -9.60 -19.85
N ILE A 140 -3.27 -8.50 -19.09
CA ILE A 140 -2.84 -8.58 -17.69
C ILE A 140 -3.88 -9.28 -16.81
N ALA A 141 -5.17 -9.05 -17.03
CA ALA A 141 -6.24 -9.68 -16.25
C ALA A 141 -6.29 -11.19 -16.47
N ASP A 142 -6.16 -11.66 -17.71
CA ASP A 142 -6.10 -13.10 -18.03
C ASP A 142 -4.86 -13.74 -17.41
N GLN A 143 -3.71 -13.08 -17.51
CA GLN A 143 -2.46 -13.57 -16.92
C GLN A 143 -2.57 -13.65 -15.39
N PHE A 144 -3.13 -12.63 -14.73
CA PHE A 144 -3.37 -12.62 -13.28
C PHE A 144 -4.31 -13.74 -12.84
N HIS A 145 -5.49 -13.88 -13.46
CA HIS A 145 -6.46 -14.91 -13.10
C HIS A 145 -5.93 -16.32 -13.33
N SER A 146 -5.23 -16.55 -14.45
CA SER A 146 -4.61 -17.84 -14.74
C SER A 146 -3.55 -18.20 -13.69
N ASN A 147 -2.74 -17.21 -13.28
CA ASN A 147 -1.71 -17.40 -12.27
C ASN A 147 -2.30 -17.68 -10.89
N LEU A 148 -3.30 -16.87 -10.47
CA LEU A 148 -4.00 -17.02 -9.20
C LEU A 148 -4.73 -18.36 -9.09
N LEU A 149 -5.43 -18.78 -10.15
CA LEU A 149 -6.12 -20.07 -10.18
C LEU A 149 -5.13 -21.24 -10.06
N THR A 150 -3.97 -21.12 -10.71
CA THR A 150 -2.91 -22.14 -10.61
C THR A 150 -2.43 -22.22 -9.15
N HIS A 151 -2.07 -21.09 -8.55
CA HIS A 151 -1.60 -21.00 -7.16
C HIS A 151 -2.61 -21.54 -6.16
N TYR A 152 -3.86 -21.10 -6.27
CA TYR A 152 -4.96 -21.54 -5.41
C TYR A 152 -5.14 -23.05 -5.46
N ASN A 153 -5.12 -23.65 -6.65
CA ASN A 153 -5.24 -25.11 -6.79
C ASN A 153 -4.02 -25.85 -6.22
N THR A 154 -2.83 -25.26 -6.22
CA THR A 154 -1.62 -25.90 -5.71
C THR A 154 -1.39 -25.72 -4.20
N VAL A 155 -1.83 -24.60 -3.63
CA VAL A 155 -1.48 -24.20 -2.24
C VAL A 155 -2.68 -24.13 -1.31
N ALA A 156 -3.87 -23.73 -1.77
CA ALA A 156 -5.05 -23.62 -0.92
C ALA A 156 -5.88 -24.91 -0.80
N THR A 157 -5.74 -25.84 -1.74
CA THR A 157 -6.51 -27.11 -1.73
C THR A 157 -5.83 -28.32 -1.07
N PRO A 158 -4.50 -28.39 -0.88
CA PRO A 158 -3.91 -29.36 0.04
C PRO A 158 -3.95 -28.79 1.46
N ASN A 159 -4.97 -29.19 2.24
CA ASN A 159 -5.00 -29.01 3.70
C ASN A 159 -3.82 -29.78 4.34
N VAL A 160 -2.62 -29.20 4.35
CA VAL A 160 -1.50 -29.73 5.15
C VAL A 160 -1.69 -29.26 6.58
N ASP A 161 -1.65 -30.19 7.53
CA ASP A 161 -1.79 -29.91 8.96
C ASP A 161 -0.60 -29.03 9.44
N PRO A 162 -0.81 -27.76 9.83
CA PRO A 162 0.26 -26.84 10.25
C PRO A 162 1.02 -27.33 11.50
N SER A 163 0.49 -28.33 12.23
CA SER A 163 1.17 -28.93 13.38
C SER A 163 2.28 -29.92 13.02
N LEU A 164 2.43 -30.29 11.74
CA LEU A 164 3.54 -31.14 11.30
C LEU A 164 4.85 -30.33 11.27
N PRO A 165 5.99 -30.88 11.73
CA PRO A 165 7.30 -30.22 11.66
C PRO A 165 7.78 -29.89 10.23
N THR A 166 7.13 -30.46 9.22
CA THR A 166 7.38 -30.25 7.79
C THR A 166 6.31 -29.37 7.13
N SER A 167 5.34 -28.89 7.90
CA SER A 167 4.16 -28.22 7.36
C SER A 167 4.44 -26.80 6.93
N ASN A 168 3.77 -26.44 5.84
CA ASN A 168 3.71 -25.11 5.27
C ASN A 168 3.10 -24.11 6.27
N TYR A 169 3.59 -22.87 6.26
CA TYR A 169 2.78 -21.77 6.78
C TYR A 169 1.45 -21.77 6.00
N PRO A 170 0.29 -21.67 6.68
CA PRO A 170 -1.00 -21.76 6.01
C PRO A 170 -1.16 -20.64 4.97
N THR A 171 -1.83 -20.95 3.86
CA THR A 171 -2.20 -19.93 2.88
C THR A 171 -3.10 -18.87 3.50
N SER A 172 -2.90 -17.61 3.14
CA SER A 172 -3.81 -16.52 3.47
C SER A 172 -5.01 -16.48 2.53
N LEU A 173 -4.98 -17.20 1.41
CA LEU A 173 -6.11 -17.29 0.50
C LEU A 173 -7.29 -18.00 1.17
N PRO A 174 -8.51 -17.41 1.15
CA PRO A 174 -9.69 -18.09 1.68
C PRO A 174 -10.06 -19.28 0.80
N SER A 175 -10.44 -20.39 1.41
CA SER A 175 -10.93 -21.62 0.74
C SER A 175 -12.20 -21.43 -0.07
N THR A 176 -12.85 -20.27 0.10
CA THR A 176 -14.02 -19.86 -0.66
C THR A 176 -13.70 -18.90 -1.81
N LEU A 177 -12.44 -18.47 -1.98
CA LEU A 177 -12.01 -17.37 -2.86
C LEU A 177 -12.78 -17.31 -4.19
N PHE A 178 -12.75 -18.39 -4.97
CA PHE A 178 -13.41 -18.43 -6.28
C PHE A 178 -14.93 -18.57 -6.20
N THR A 179 -15.44 -19.30 -5.21
CA THR A 179 -16.89 -19.48 -5.01
C THR A 179 -17.58 -18.22 -4.48
N SER A 180 -16.84 -17.37 -3.77
CA SER A 180 -17.29 -16.11 -3.20
C SER A 180 -16.95 -14.90 -4.09
N LEU A 181 -16.32 -15.12 -5.24
CA LEU A 181 -15.79 -14.06 -6.12
C LEU A 181 -14.77 -13.14 -5.42
N GLY A 182 -14.10 -13.63 -4.38
CA GLY A 182 -13.06 -12.90 -3.66
C GLY A 182 -11.82 -12.61 -4.52
N HIS A 183 -11.65 -13.32 -5.64
CA HIS A 183 -10.55 -13.12 -6.59
C HIS A 183 -10.71 -11.86 -7.45
N TRP A 184 -11.87 -11.21 -7.44
CA TRP A 184 -12.14 -10.02 -8.24
C TRP A 184 -13.39 -9.30 -7.72
N SER A 185 -13.16 -8.21 -6.99
CA SER A 185 -14.20 -7.38 -6.38
C SER A 185 -13.58 -6.01 -6.06
N PRO A 186 -14.30 -4.89 -6.21
CA PRO A 186 -15.73 -4.71 -5.93
C PRO A 186 -16.68 -5.36 -6.96
N LEU A 187 -17.95 -5.60 -6.61
CA LEU A 187 -19.02 -6.14 -7.48
C LEU A 187 -19.39 -5.21 -8.68
N ARG A 188 -18.41 -4.49 -9.23
CA ARG A 188 -18.48 -3.58 -10.38
C ARG A 188 -17.28 -3.86 -11.30
N PRO A 189 -17.38 -3.57 -12.60
CA PRO A 189 -16.25 -3.73 -13.51
C PRO A 189 -15.14 -2.73 -13.19
N LEU A 190 -13.89 -3.13 -13.44
CA LEU A 190 -12.78 -2.18 -13.61
C LEU A 190 -13.07 -1.34 -14.85
N THR A 191 -13.35 -0.05 -14.64
CA THR A 191 -13.72 0.85 -15.73
C THR A 191 -12.53 1.73 -16.10
N ALA A 192 -12.06 1.67 -17.34
CA ALA A 192 -10.97 2.51 -17.82
C ALA A 192 -11.45 3.59 -18.79
N TYR A 193 -11.00 4.81 -18.55
CA TYR A 193 -11.16 5.97 -19.41
C TYR A 193 -9.89 6.13 -20.25
N ALA A 194 -9.98 5.87 -21.55
CA ALA A 194 -8.82 5.79 -22.43
C ALA A 194 -8.30 7.17 -22.91
N ASP A 195 -9.08 8.24 -22.74
CA ASP A 195 -8.70 9.62 -23.10
C ASP A 195 -9.32 10.61 -22.10
N CYS A 196 -9.04 10.40 -20.81
CA CYS A 196 -9.61 11.24 -19.76
C CYS A 196 -8.94 12.62 -19.72
N ASN A 197 -9.65 13.63 -19.21
CA ASN A 197 -9.09 14.97 -19.09
C ASN A 197 -8.14 15.13 -17.88
N PHE A 198 -7.00 14.44 -17.92
CA PHE A 198 -5.97 14.46 -16.88
C PHE A 198 -4.58 14.75 -17.47
N GLU A 199 -3.95 15.83 -17.00
CA GLU A 199 -2.73 16.37 -17.59
C GLU A 199 -1.47 15.72 -17.00
N ASN A 200 -0.56 15.30 -17.87
CA ASN A 200 0.75 14.67 -17.60
C ASN A 200 0.69 13.46 -16.67
N ASN A 201 -0.44 12.75 -16.61
CA ASN A 201 -0.58 11.66 -15.66
C ASN A 201 -1.62 10.61 -16.08
N ALA A 202 -1.56 9.46 -15.43
CA ALA A 202 -2.62 8.47 -15.36
C ALA A 202 -2.93 8.17 -13.88
N SER A 203 -4.04 7.50 -13.60
CA SER A 203 -4.37 7.12 -12.22
C SER A 203 -5.33 5.94 -12.13
N PHE A 204 -5.26 5.27 -10.98
CA PHE A 204 -6.28 4.36 -10.47
C PHE A 204 -6.96 4.95 -9.24
N SER A 205 -8.28 4.78 -9.16
CA SER A 205 -9.09 5.14 -7.99
C SER A 205 -9.63 3.87 -7.30
N PRO A 206 -9.21 3.54 -6.07
CA PRO A 206 -9.76 2.40 -5.32
C PRO A 206 -11.24 2.61 -4.94
N SER A 207 -11.64 3.86 -4.68
CA SER A 207 -12.98 4.21 -4.23
C SER A 207 -14.04 4.02 -5.32
N THR A 208 -13.66 4.23 -6.59
CA THR A 208 -14.55 4.03 -7.74
C THR A 208 -14.21 2.79 -8.57
N PHE A 209 -13.02 2.21 -8.38
CA PHE A 209 -12.47 1.10 -9.16
C PHE A 209 -12.36 1.46 -10.65
N GLU A 210 -11.77 2.64 -10.89
CA GLU A 210 -11.67 3.27 -12.20
C GLU A 210 -10.22 3.62 -12.54
N LEU A 211 -9.88 3.55 -13.83
CA LEU A 211 -8.60 3.98 -14.40
C LEU A 211 -8.82 5.22 -15.27
N CYS A 212 -7.90 6.18 -15.21
CA CYS A 212 -7.91 7.39 -16.02
C CYS A 212 -6.58 7.47 -16.79
N MET A 213 -6.63 7.30 -18.11
CA MET A 213 -5.48 7.49 -19.00
C MET A 213 -5.50 8.91 -19.55
N GLY A 214 -4.59 9.74 -19.06
CA GLY A 214 -4.49 11.14 -19.45
C GLY A 214 -3.66 11.38 -20.73
N PHE A 215 -3.08 12.58 -20.80
CA PHE A 215 -2.32 13.05 -21.96
C PHE A 215 -1.17 13.97 -21.55
N ASP A 216 -0.20 14.17 -22.44
CA ASP A 216 0.86 15.16 -22.25
C ASP A 216 0.32 16.59 -22.44
N GLN A 217 0.53 17.49 -21.48
CA GLN A 217 -0.05 18.83 -21.52
C GLN A 217 0.42 19.67 -22.72
N ILE A 218 1.65 19.45 -23.22
CA ILE A 218 2.22 20.20 -24.34
C ILE A 218 1.74 19.59 -25.66
N PHE A 219 1.66 18.26 -25.72
CA PHE A 219 1.34 17.48 -26.92
C PHE A 219 0.00 16.75 -26.79
N LYS A 220 -1.02 17.42 -26.25
CA LYS A 220 -2.33 16.83 -25.88
C LYS A 220 -2.99 15.98 -26.98
N ASP A 221 -2.85 16.41 -28.24
CA ASP A 221 -3.50 15.75 -29.38
C ASP A 221 -2.68 14.57 -29.94
N ASP A 222 -1.37 14.53 -29.66
CA ASP A 222 -0.43 13.57 -30.26
C ASP A 222 0.00 12.48 -29.26
N VAL A 223 0.20 12.85 -27.99
CA VAL A 223 0.78 11.98 -26.95
C VAL A 223 -0.27 11.69 -25.88
N LYS A 224 -0.73 10.44 -25.89
CA LYS A 224 -1.76 9.92 -24.98
C LYS A 224 -1.18 8.81 -24.11
N PHE A 225 -1.56 8.75 -22.84
CA PHE A 225 -1.02 7.76 -21.90
C PHE A 225 -1.51 6.35 -22.24
N ALA A 226 -2.70 6.23 -22.82
CA ALA A 226 -3.23 4.99 -23.39
C ALA A 226 -2.41 4.41 -24.57
N GLN A 227 -1.41 5.14 -25.10
CA GLN A 227 -0.49 4.61 -26.12
C GLN A 227 0.69 3.82 -25.51
N ASP A 228 0.91 3.94 -24.19
CA ASP A 228 1.99 3.24 -23.48
C ASP A 228 1.40 2.09 -22.66
N ASN A 229 1.64 0.87 -23.11
CA ASN A 229 1.16 -0.34 -22.43
C ASN A 229 1.70 -0.47 -21.00
N THR A 230 2.91 0.03 -20.73
CA THR A 230 3.52 -0.07 -19.39
C THR A 230 2.82 0.82 -18.38
N VAL A 231 2.30 1.98 -18.81
CA VAL A 231 1.43 2.83 -17.99
C VAL A 231 0.10 2.14 -17.75
N ILE A 232 -0.52 1.55 -18.77
CA ILE A 232 -1.76 0.78 -18.60
C ILE A 232 -1.56 -0.36 -17.59
N TYR A 233 -0.47 -1.12 -17.69
CA TYR A 233 -0.17 -2.20 -16.76
C TYR A 233 0.12 -1.71 -15.34
N HIS A 234 0.76 -0.56 -15.18
CA HIS A 234 0.99 0.07 -13.88
C HIS A 234 -0.33 0.42 -13.21
N GLU A 235 -1.24 1.13 -13.89
CA GLU A 235 -2.54 1.52 -13.30
C GLU A 235 -3.44 0.31 -13.01
N VAL A 236 -3.44 -0.71 -13.88
CA VAL A 236 -4.10 -1.98 -13.58
C VAL A 236 -3.44 -2.68 -12.40
N GLY A 237 -2.11 -2.55 -12.27
CA GLY A 237 -1.32 -3.05 -11.15
C GLY A 237 -1.83 -2.56 -9.80
N HIS A 238 -2.18 -1.27 -9.66
CA HIS A 238 -2.85 -0.76 -8.46
C HIS A 238 -4.20 -1.46 -8.19
N GLY A 239 -5.01 -1.66 -9.25
CA GLY A 239 -6.26 -2.43 -9.13
C GLY A 239 -6.04 -3.88 -8.68
N LEU A 240 -4.97 -4.53 -9.14
CA LEU A 240 -4.59 -5.87 -8.68
C LEU A 240 -4.09 -5.86 -7.23
N VAL A 241 -3.37 -4.83 -6.78
CA VAL A 241 -2.98 -4.65 -5.38
C VAL A 241 -4.22 -4.52 -4.49
N ASP A 242 -5.17 -3.67 -4.87
CA ASP A 242 -6.45 -3.52 -4.16
C ASP A 242 -7.21 -4.87 -4.09
N ILE A 243 -7.25 -5.65 -5.17
CA ILE A 243 -7.83 -7.00 -5.16
C ILE A 243 -7.08 -7.91 -4.18
N MET A 244 -5.75 -7.98 -4.25
CA MET A 244 -4.94 -8.87 -3.39
C MET A 244 -5.09 -8.53 -1.91
N MET A 245 -5.11 -7.25 -1.55
CA MET A 245 -5.38 -6.78 -0.19
C MET A 245 -6.77 -7.16 0.32
N ASN A 246 -7.75 -7.32 -0.57
CA ASN A 246 -9.16 -7.50 -0.21
C ASN A 246 -9.76 -8.87 -0.53
N MET A 247 -8.93 -9.88 -0.81
CA MET A 247 -9.41 -11.23 -1.13
C MET A 247 -10.24 -11.85 0.00
N ARG A 248 -9.75 -11.76 1.26
CA ARG A 248 -10.48 -12.24 2.45
C ARG A 248 -11.69 -11.38 2.77
N ASN A 249 -11.52 -10.06 2.71
CA ASN A 249 -12.58 -9.08 2.99
C ASN A 249 -13.79 -9.31 2.08
N THR A 250 -13.53 -9.51 0.79
CA THR A 250 -14.58 -9.80 -0.19
C THR A 250 -15.21 -11.18 0.05
N ALA A 251 -14.39 -12.20 0.30
CA ALA A 251 -14.90 -13.55 0.55
C ALA A 251 -15.85 -13.60 1.77
N GLU A 252 -15.52 -12.85 2.82
CA GLU A 252 -16.35 -12.66 4.00
C GLU A 252 -17.62 -11.87 3.68
N TYR A 253 -17.52 -10.76 2.95
CA TYR A 253 -18.69 -9.98 2.53
C TYR A 253 -19.70 -10.80 1.70
N ALA A 254 -19.22 -11.62 0.77
CA ALA A 254 -20.08 -12.52 0.01
C ALA A 254 -20.82 -13.52 0.92
N ARG A 255 -20.18 -13.98 2.00
CA ARG A 255 -20.79 -14.82 3.03
C ARG A 255 -21.88 -14.07 3.81
N THR A 256 -21.66 -12.79 4.13
CA THR A 256 -22.65 -11.95 4.83
C THR A 256 -23.86 -11.62 3.96
N ILE A 257 -23.69 -11.33 2.66
CA ILE A 257 -24.84 -11.14 1.75
C ILE A 257 -25.69 -12.42 1.65
N ALA A 258 -25.06 -13.59 1.64
CA ALA A 258 -25.78 -14.88 1.66
C ALA A 258 -26.56 -15.12 2.97
N ASN A 259 -26.29 -14.36 4.03
CA ASN A 259 -26.99 -14.41 5.31
C ASN A 259 -27.30 -13.00 5.84
N PRO A 260 -28.48 -12.42 5.52
CA PRO A 260 -28.87 -11.06 5.87
C PRO A 260 -28.94 -10.74 7.38
N MET A 261 -28.67 -11.73 8.25
CA MET A 261 -28.56 -11.54 9.70
C MET A 261 -27.15 -11.13 10.16
N LEU A 262 -26.15 -11.10 9.27
CA LEU A 262 -24.79 -10.63 9.53
C LEU A 262 -24.67 -9.17 9.09
N THR A 263 -24.19 -8.29 9.98
CA THR A 263 -24.02 -6.84 9.70
C THR A 263 -23.02 -6.60 8.58
N ASP A 264 -23.36 -5.66 7.68
CA ASP A 264 -22.63 -5.28 6.47
C ASP A 264 -21.10 -5.16 6.67
N PHE A 265 -20.35 -6.17 6.23
CA PHE A 265 -18.89 -6.09 6.12
C PHE A 265 -18.53 -5.31 4.85
N VAL A 266 -18.63 -3.97 4.88
CA VAL A 266 -18.26 -3.09 3.75
C VAL A 266 -17.00 -2.32 4.15
N ILE A 267 -15.93 -3.05 4.48
CA ILE A 267 -14.65 -2.42 4.77
C ILE A 267 -13.59 -3.07 3.88
N ARG A 268 -12.97 -2.24 3.06
CA ARG A 268 -11.80 -2.60 2.26
C ARG A 268 -10.56 -2.05 2.94
N SER A 269 -9.47 -2.79 2.79
CA SER A 269 -8.14 -2.34 3.16
C SER A 269 -7.46 -1.74 1.93
N ASP A 270 -6.52 -0.83 2.17
CA ASP A 270 -5.79 -0.14 1.12
C ASP A 270 -4.30 -0.17 1.44
N LEU A 271 -3.46 -0.21 0.41
CA LEU A 271 -2.01 -0.12 0.53
C LEU A 271 -1.54 1.32 0.25
N GLY A 272 -2.14 2.30 0.93
CA GLY A 272 -1.82 3.73 0.78
C GLY A 272 -2.15 4.31 -0.59
N TYR A 273 -2.69 5.54 -0.58
CA TYR A 273 -2.93 6.35 -1.77
C TYR A 273 -2.81 7.83 -1.37
N GLY A 274 -1.93 8.61 -2.00
CA GLY A 274 -1.78 10.05 -1.73
C GLY A 274 -0.36 10.50 -1.40
N ALA A 275 -0.22 11.41 -0.43
CA ALA A 275 1.06 11.94 0.06
C ALA A 275 2.07 10.84 0.43
N TYR A 276 3.34 11.22 0.69
CA TYR A 276 4.34 10.25 1.11
C TYR A 276 3.91 9.46 2.36
N ASP A 277 3.76 8.16 2.16
CA ASP A 277 3.84 7.14 3.19
C ASP A 277 4.49 5.88 2.60
N GLU A 278 5.00 4.98 3.46
CA GLU A 278 5.67 3.77 2.95
C GLU A 278 4.71 2.80 2.27
N ALA A 279 3.42 2.77 2.62
CA ALA A 279 2.45 1.88 2.02
C ALA A 279 2.17 2.26 0.56
N GLY A 280 1.85 3.52 0.30
CA GLY A 280 1.67 4.08 -1.04
C GLY A 280 2.93 3.93 -1.87
N SER A 281 4.10 4.15 -1.28
CA SER A 281 5.37 3.92 -1.96
C SER A 281 5.58 2.46 -2.36
N ILE A 282 5.26 1.50 -1.48
CA ILE A 282 5.27 0.08 -1.81
C ILE A 282 4.28 -0.23 -2.95
N ASN A 283 3.09 0.36 -2.92
CA ASN A 283 2.05 0.20 -3.94
C ASN A 283 2.55 0.61 -5.33
N GLU A 284 3.21 1.78 -5.43
CA GLU A 284 3.87 2.24 -6.66
C GLU A 284 4.91 1.24 -7.18
N GLY A 285 5.76 0.72 -6.29
CA GLY A 285 6.78 -0.28 -6.64
C GLY A 285 6.20 -1.60 -7.15
N ILE A 286 5.10 -2.05 -6.56
CA ILE A 286 4.37 -3.25 -7.00
C ILE A 286 3.67 -3.00 -8.33
N ALA A 287 3.05 -1.83 -8.52
CA ALA A 287 2.40 -1.43 -9.75
C ALA A 287 3.40 -1.38 -10.92
N ASP A 288 4.59 -0.81 -10.71
CA ASP A 288 5.70 -0.88 -11.66
C ASP A 288 6.06 -2.34 -12.00
N TYR A 289 6.21 -3.19 -10.99
CA TYR A 289 6.51 -4.62 -11.18
C TYR A 289 5.43 -5.35 -12.00
N PHE A 290 4.17 -4.93 -11.96
CA PHE A 290 3.12 -5.53 -12.81
C PHE A 290 3.30 -5.22 -14.31
N SER A 291 4.00 -4.15 -14.67
CA SER A 291 4.47 -3.96 -16.05
C SER A 291 5.47 -5.06 -16.44
N TYR A 292 6.49 -5.30 -15.59
CA TYR A 292 7.47 -6.38 -15.78
C TYR A 292 6.82 -7.77 -15.76
N TYR A 293 5.81 -7.98 -14.93
CA TYR A 293 5.05 -9.23 -14.86
C TYR A 293 4.48 -9.63 -16.22
N VAL A 294 4.01 -8.65 -17.02
CA VAL A 294 3.39 -8.90 -18.33
C VAL A 294 4.43 -8.91 -19.45
N ASN A 295 5.26 -7.86 -19.56
CA ASN A 295 6.13 -7.66 -20.71
C ASN A 295 7.59 -8.12 -20.48
N GLN A 296 7.96 -8.45 -19.24
CA GLN A 296 9.30 -8.89 -18.83
C GLN A 296 10.42 -7.87 -19.10
N ARG A 297 10.08 -6.57 -19.24
CA ARG A 297 11.01 -5.45 -19.46
C ARG A 297 11.18 -4.64 -18.16
N PRO A 298 12.42 -4.39 -17.70
CA PRO A 298 12.67 -3.73 -16.42
C PRO A 298 12.64 -2.18 -16.52
N HIS A 299 11.72 -1.62 -17.31
CA HIS A 299 11.53 -0.16 -17.43
C HIS A 299 10.06 0.14 -17.70
N MET A 300 9.54 1.19 -17.07
CA MET A 300 8.15 1.64 -17.18
C MET A 300 8.08 3.09 -17.69
N GLY A 301 7.17 3.34 -18.62
CA GLY A 301 6.69 4.66 -19.00
C GLY A 301 7.55 5.38 -20.02
N GLU A 302 8.35 4.69 -20.84
CA GLU A 302 9.32 5.33 -21.73
C GLU A 302 8.69 6.34 -22.70
N TRP A 303 7.46 6.07 -23.17
CA TRP A 303 6.77 6.94 -24.12
C TRP A 303 5.99 8.05 -23.44
N ALA A 304 4.99 7.71 -22.64
CA ALA A 304 4.03 8.68 -22.11
C ALA A 304 4.63 9.55 -20.98
N LEU A 305 5.51 8.97 -20.16
CA LEU A 305 6.09 9.59 -18.98
C LEU A 305 7.55 10.05 -19.20
N GLY A 306 8.38 9.20 -19.80
CA GLY A 306 9.82 9.40 -19.94
C GLY A 306 10.17 10.43 -21.00
N ARG A 307 9.72 10.20 -22.25
CA ARG A 307 10.14 10.98 -23.42
C ARG A 307 9.89 12.48 -23.30
N PHE A 308 8.78 12.88 -22.68
CA PHE A 308 8.32 14.27 -22.64
C PHE A 308 8.29 14.88 -21.24
N ASN A 309 8.12 14.06 -20.19
CA ASN A 309 7.97 14.53 -18.82
C ASN A 309 9.15 14.17 -17.89
N ASN A 310 10.10 13.32 -18.33
CA ASN A 310 11.22 12.83 -17.52
C ASN A 310 10.74 12.13 -16.24
N LEU A 311 9.69 11.30 -16.38
CA LEU A 311 9.02 10.59 -15.28
C LEU A 311 9.06 9.06 -15.44
N SER A 312 9.78 8.52 -16.43
CA SER A 312 9.93 7.07 -16.56
C SER A 312 10.78 6.51 -15.42
N ARG A 313 10.60 5.22 -15.14
CA ARG A 313 11.22 4.54 -14.00
C ARG A 313 11.83 3.21 -14.42
N ALA A 314 13.06 2.99 -13.96
CA ALA A 314 13.71 1.70 -14.09
C ALA A 314 13.25 0.75 -12.98
N MET A 315 13.34 -0.55 -13.24
CA MET A 315 13.13 -1.61 -12.26
C MET A 315 14.39 -2.45 -12.06
N LYS A 316 15.54 -1.95 -12.52
CA LYS A 316 16.82 -2.62 -12.45
C LYS A 316 17.97 -1.61 -12.44
N GLU A 317 18.99 -1.90 -11.63
CA GLU A 317 20.08 -0.99 -11.32
C GLU A 317 21.05 -0.71 -12.48
N ASP A 318 21.10 -1.59 -13.48
CA ASP A 318 21.95 -1.41 -14.66
C ASP A 318 21.30 -0.56 -15.76
N ASP A 319 20.11 0.00 -15.52
CA ASP A 319 19.50 0.98 -16.40
C ASP A 319 20.31 2.29 -16.43
N SER A 320 20.46 2.84 -17.63
CA SER A 320 21.22 4.07 -17.88
C SER A 320 20.64 5.34 -17.23
N ILE A 321 19.39 5.30 -16.76
CA ILE A 321 18.77 6.41 -16.03
C ILE A 321 19.38 6.61 -14.63
N HIS A 322 20.03 5.58 -14.08
CA HIS A 322 20.66 5.69 -12.78
C HIS A 322 21.94 6.52 -12.79
N ALA A 323 22.26 7.12 -11.64
CA ALA A 323 23.54 7.75 -11.42
C ALA A 323 24.70 6.75 -11.59
N ALA A 324 25.84 7.23 -12.07
CA ALA A 324 27.05 6.41 -12.20
C ALA A 324 27.46 5.79 -10.85
N GLY A 325 27.79 4.50 -10.86
CA GLY A 325 28.20 3.73 -9.68
C GLY A 325 27.11 2.84 -9.10
N ILE A 326 25.85 3.01 -9.53
CA ILE A 326 24.75 2.09 -9.27
C ILE A 326 24.84 0.92 -10.25
N ALA A 327 24.73 -0.31 -9.74
CA ALA A 327 24.82 -1.54 -10.52
C ALA A 327 24.19 -2.73 -9.78
N VAL A 328 24.05 -3.86 -10.50
CA VAL A 328 23.41 -5.10 -10.01
C VAL A 328 24.28 -5.93 -9.05
N ASP A 329 25.52 -5.51 -8.76
CA ASP A 329 26.36 -6.23 -7.81
C ASP A 329 26.06 -5.85 -6.34
N GLU A 330 26.34 -6.77 -5.41
CA GLU A 330 26.00 -6.68 -3.99
C GLU A 330 26.37 -5.34 -3.32
N ASN A 331 27.47 -4.71 -3.76
CA ASN A 331 28.02 -3.50 -3.13
C ASN A 331 27.56 -2.20 -3.79
N SER A 332 27.03 -2.26 -5.02
CA SER A 332 26.64 -1.09 -5.81
C SER A 332 25.13 -0.94 -6.00
N ARG A 333 24.32 -1.88 -5.51
CA ARG A 333 22.86 -1.72 -5.47
C ARG A 333 22.47 -0.52 -4.61
N LEU A 334 21.45 0.22 -5.02
CA LEU A 334 20.75 1.12 -4.11
C LEU A 334 20.03 0.29 -3.03
N SER A 335 19.86 0.84 -1.82
CA SER A 335 19.20 0.15 -0.71
C SER A 335 18.35 1.09 0.12
N TYR A 336 17.44 0.53 0.91
CA TYR A 336 16.80 1.26 2.01
C TYR A 336 17.87 1.75 3.00
N PRO A 337 17.78 2.99 3.52
CA PRO A 337 16.77 4.01 3.23
C PRO A 337 17.15 4.99 2.10
N THR A 338 18.28 4.81 1.41
CA THR A 338 18.74 5.71 0.34
C THR A 338 17.71 5.86 -0.78
N TYR A 339 16.97 4.81 -1.12
CA TYR A 339 15.89 4.88 -2.11
C TYR A 339 14.82 5.92 -1.80
N LEU A 340 14.55 6.21 -0.52
CA LEU A 340 13.41 7.03 -0.09
C LEU A 340 13.46 8.48 -0.58
N THR A 341 14.65 8.95 -0.99
CA THR A 341 14.84 10.29 -1.53
C THR A 341 15.55 10.31 -2.88
N TYR A 342 15.78 9.13 -3.48
CA TYR A 342 16.53 8.99 -4.72
C TYR A 342 15.61 9.13 -5.93
N ASN A 343 15.75 10.25 -6.66
CA ASN A 343 15.11 10.43 -7.95
C ASN A 343 16.12 10.18 -9.09
N PRO A 344 15.97 9.13 -9.92
CA PRO A 344 16.88 8.88 -11.04
C PRO A 344 16.80 9.98 -12.11
N ASN A 345 15.65 10.65 -12.24
CA ASN A 345 15.42 11.74 -13.18
C ASN A 345 16.01 13.08 -12.69
N ASN A 346 16.33 13.20 -11.39
CA ASN A 346 17.03 14.34 -10.80
C ASN A 346 17.89 13.92 -9.59
N THR A 347 19.09 13.43 -9.85
CA THR A 347 19.98 12.84 -8.83
C THR A 347 20.65 13.85 -7.90
N LYS A 348 20.38 15.15 -8.06
CA LYS A 348 21.05 16.22 -7.31
C LYS A 348 20.29 16.65 -6.05
N LEU A 349 18.99 16.36 -5.97
CA LEU A 349 18.13 16.82 -4.88
C LEU A 349 17.41 15.64 -4.25
N PRO A 350 17.36 15.56 -2.91
CA PRO A 350 16.51 14.59 -2.24
C PRO A 350 15.06 14.92 -2.58
N THR A 351 14.32 13.92 -3.08
CA THR A 351 12.90 14.07 -3.44
C THR A 351 12.07 13.07 -2.65
N GLU A 352 11.20 13.57 -1.75
CA GLU A 352 10.25 12.73 -1.03
C GLU A 352 9.01 12.51 -1.90
N ASP A 353 8.91 11.34 -2.54
CA ASP A 353 7.82 11.00 -3.46
C ASP A 353 7.63 9.47 -3.48
N ILE A 354 6.37 9.04 -3.49
CA ILE A 354 6.01 7.62 -3.39
C ILE A 354 6.48 6.81 -4.61
N HIS A 355 6.47 7.40 -5.81
CA HIS A 355 6.85 6.74 -7.06
C HIS A 355 8.35 6.47 -7.07
N TYR A 356 9.17 7.43 -6.61
CA TYR A 356 10.62 7.26 -6.59
C TYR A 356 11.07 6.34 -5.47
N ALA A 357 10.55 6.52 -4.26
CA ALA A 357 10.83 5.63 -3.14
C ALA A 357 10.38 4.19 -3.44
N GLY A 358 9.26 4.03 -4.17
CA GLY A 358 8.66 2.74 -4.51
C GLY A 358 9.51 1.87 -5.42
N GLN A 359 10.41 2.49 -6.19
CA GLN A 359 11.36 1.76 -7.03
C GLN A 359 12.18 0.72 -6.26
N ILE A 360 12.39 0.88 -4.95
CA ILE A 360 13.05 -0.16 -4.15
C ILE A 360 12.35 -1.52 -4.26
N PHE A 361 11.01 -1.54 -4.25
CA PHE A 361 10.24 -2.77 -4.34
C PHE A 361 10.17 -3.28 -5.78
N SER A 362 10.04 -2.42 -6.78
CA SER A 362 10.08 -2.86 -8.19
C SER A 362 11.43 -3.50 -8.55
N HIS A 363 12.53 -2.94 -8.05
CA HIS A 363 13.87 -3.50 -8.19
C HIS A 363 14.03 -4.81 -7.42
N TYR A 364 13.63 -4.84 -6.15
CA TYR A 364 13.69 -6.07 -5.35
C TYR A 364 12.91 -7.23 -5.98
N LEU A 365 11.68 -7.00 -6.44
CA LEU A 365 10.84 -8.03 -7.05
C LEU A 365 11.40 -8.51 -8.40
N THR A 366 11.99 -7.60 -9.19
CA THR A 366 12.68 -7.93 -10.44
C THR A 366 13.93 -8.78 -10.17
N ALA A 367 14.78 -8.36 -9.23
CA ALA A 367 15.97 -9.11 -8.84
C ALA A 367 15.64 -10.46 -8.21
N LEU A 368 14.57 -10.55 -7.42
CA LEU A 368 14.07 -11.81 -6.87
C LEU A 368 13.61 -12.76 -7.96
N SER A 369 12.93 -12.26 -9.00
CA SER A 369 12.54 -13.07 -10.16
C SER A 369 13.76 -13.62 -10.89
N GLU A 370 14.77 -12.78 -11.13
CA GLU A 370 16.02 -13.19 -11.78
C GLU A 370 16.85 -14.17 -10.92
N ASP A 371 16.87 -13.98 -9.59
CA ASP A 371 17.59 -14.86 -8.66
C ASP A 371 16.93 -16.25 -8.60
N ILE A 372 15.59 -16.32 -8.56
CA ILE A 372 14.82 -17.57 -8.65
C ILE A 372 15.03 -18.24 -10.02
N GLU A 373 14.92 -17.49 -11.13
CA GLU A 373 15.16 -18.02 -12.49
C GLU A 373 16.53 -18.71 -12.56
N SER A 374 17.57 -18.01 -12.15
CA SER A 374 18.96 -18.48 -12.19
C SER A 374 19.19 -19.67 -11.26
N LYS A 375 18.89 -19.53 -9.96
CA LYS A 375 19.21 -20.54 -8.95
C LYS A 375 18.35 -21.79 -9.11
N CYS A 376 17.06 -21.64 -9.38
CA CYS A 376 16.15 -22.77 -9.53
C CYS A 376 16.13 -23.36 -10.94
N SER A 377 16.82 -22.74 -11.90
CA SER A 377 16.86 -23.18 -13.30
C SER A 377 15.47 -23.33 -13.93
N VAL A 378 14.59 -22.37 -13.66
CA VAL A 378 13.23 -22.30 -14.21
C VAL A 378 13.15 -21.26 -15.32
N SER A 379 12.02 -21.21 -16.05
CA SER A 379 11.82 -20.13 -17.01
C SER A 379 11.59 -18.79 -16.28
N LYS A 380 12.01 -17.68 -16.89
CA LYS A 380 11.71 -16.32 -16.43
C LYS A 380 10.23 -16.12 -16.08
N THR A 381 9.34 -16.61 -16.96
CA THR A 381 7.90 -16.55 -16.76
C THR A 381 7.45 -17.28 -15.49
N ASP A 382 8.01 -18.46 -15.21
CA ASP A 382 7.63 -19.22 -14.01
C ASP A 382 8.20 -18.58 -12.73
N ALA A 383 9.40 -18.01 -12.78
CA ALA A 383 9.96 -17.25 -11.67
C ALA A 383 9.10 -16.02 -11.32
N ILE A 384 8.71 -15.24 -12.33
CA ILE A 384 7.82 -14.07 -12.19
C ILE A 384 6.46 -14.48 -11.58
N ARG A 385 5.90 -15.61 -12.04
CA ARG A 385 4.65 -16.16 -11.50
C ARG A 385 4.76 -16.52 -10.02
N SER A 386 5.85 -17.15 -9.61
CA SER A 386 6.08 -17.51 -8.19
C SER A 386 6.27 -16.28 -7.31
N VAL A 387 6.94 -15.23 -7.78
CA VAL A 387 7.01 -13.95 -7.05
C VAL A 387 5.62 -13.34 -6.89
N SER A 388 4.79 -13.38 -7.94
CA SER A 388 3.38 -12.95 -7.87
C SER A 388 2.55 -13.80 -6.89
N HIS A 389 2.83 -15.09 -6.74
CA HIS A 389 2.18 -15.95 -5.72
C HIS A 389 2.51 -15.50 -4.30
N VAL A 390 3.80 -15.30 -4.02
CA VAL A 390 4.28 -14.81 -2.71
C VAL A 390 3.66 -13.45 -2.40
N LEU A 391 3.62 -12.55 -3.38
CA LEU A 391 3.03 -11.23 -3.22
C LEU A 391 1.53 -11.31 -2.92
N THR A 392 0.81 -12.17 -3.63
CA THR A 392 -0.62 -12.40 -3.40
C THR A 392 -0.88 -12.88 -1.97
N GLU A 393 -0.10 -13.85 -1.49
CA GLU A 393 -0.23 -14.39 -0.13
C GLU A 393 0.09 -13.33 0.93
N ALA A 394 1.17 -12.56 0.74
CA ALA A 394 1.59 -11.52 1.66
C ALA A 394 0.52 -10.42 1.78
N LEU A 395 0.01 -9.90 0.65
CA LEU A 395 -0.99 -8.84 0.64
C LEU A 395 -2.35 -9.32 1.14
N ALA A 396 -2.77 -10.54 0.81
CA ALA A 396 -4.04 -11.09 1.31
C ALA A 396 -4.05 -11.29 2.84
N GLU A 397 -2.90 -11.56 3.45
CA GLU A 397 -2.79 -11.62 4.92
C GLU A 397 -2.71 -10.22 5.54
N LEU A 398 -1.92 -9.32 4.97
CA LEU A 398 -1.75 -7.96 5.49
C LEU A 398 -3.03 -7.14 5.42
N GLY A 399 -3.81 -7.31 4.34
CA GLY A 399 -5.09 -6.62 4.12
C GLY A 399 -6.29 -7.28 4.79
N ASP A 400 -6.12 -8.38 5.53
CA ASP A 400 -7.24 -9.08 6.16
C ASP A 400 -7.86 -8.30 7.32
N LEU A 401 -9.03 -7.70 7.07
CA LEU A 401 -9.81 -6.98 8.07
C LEU A 401 -10.78 -7.90 8.83
N THR A 402 -10.92 -9.16 8.41
CA THR A 402 -11.64 -10.19 9.18
C THR A 402 -10.85 -10.64 10.41
N ALA A 403 -9.57 -10.26 10.48
CA ALA A 403 -8.60 -10.59 11.53
C ALA A 403 -8.25 -12.08 11.64
N GLN A 404 -8.52 -12.89 10.61
CA GLN A 404 -8.34 -14.35 10.66
C GLN A 404 -6.95 -14.79 10.17
N GLY A 405 -6.37 -14.08 9.22
CA GLY A 405 -5.10 -14.39 8.54
C GLY A 405 -5.19 -15.60 7.60
N ASN A 406 -5.89 -16.67 7.99
CA ASN A 406 -6.16 -17.87 7.20
C ASN A 406 -7.39 -18.64 7.71
N ASP A 407 -7.83 -19.66 6.96
CA ASP A 407 -9.00 -20.46 7.33
C ASP A 407 -8.72 -21.55 8.38
N PHE A 408 -7.45 -21.90 8.62
CA PHE A 408 -7.09 -23.00 9.53
C PHE A 408 -7.44 -22.70 10.99
N HIS A 409 -7.51 -21.43 11.37
CA HIS A 409 -7.77 -20.98 12.73
C HIS A 409 -9.14 -20.30 12.84
N THR A 410 -10.18 -20.91 12.26
CA THR A 410 -11.54 -20.36 12.23
C THR A 410 -12.00 -19.95 13.63
N GLY A 411 -12.39 -18.68 13.80
CA GLY A 411 -12.90 -18.13 15.05
C GLY A 411 -11.83 -17.55 16.00
N LYS A 412 -10.57 -17.52 15.58
CA LYS A 412 -9.45 -16.93 16.32
C LYS A 412 -8.90 -15.71 15.57
N THR A 413 -8.61 -14.64 16.30
CA THR A 413 -7.95 -13.45 15.77
C THR A 413 -6.45 -13.68 15.74
N SER A 414 -5.85 -13.58 14.55
CA SER A 414 -4.41 -13.75 14.36
C SER A 414 -3.75 -12.48 13.85
N VAL A 415 -4.42 -11.69 12.99
CA VAL A 415 -3.83 -10.49 12.39
C VAL A 415 -4.74 -9.28 12.57
N ASN A 416 -4.17 -8.08 12.51
CA ASN A 416 -4.87 -6.80 12.59
C ASN A 416 -5.82 -6.71 13.81
N LEU A 417 -5.38 -7.23 14.96
CA LEU A 417 -6.05 -7.20 16.26
C LEU A 417 -7.41 -7.94 16.36
N ASN A 418 -8.47 -7.42 15.74
CA ASN A 418 -9.80 -8.01 15.68
C ASN A 418 -10.66 -7.33 14.61
N SER A 419 -11.77 -7.97 14.20
CA SER A 419 -12.62 -7.49 13.10
C SER A 419 -13.29 -6.12 13.32
N THR A 420 -13.39 -5.64 14.56
CA THR A 420 -13.98 -4.32 14.87
C THR A 420 -12.94 -3.20 14.81
N MET A 421 -11.67 -3.51 15.07
CA MET A 421 -10.58 -2.52 15.14
C MET A 421 -9.58 -2.65 13.99
N SER A 422 -9.68 -3.69 13.16
CA SER A 422 -8.69 -4.05 12.15
C SER A 422 -8.38 -2.95 11.16
N GLN A 423 -9.39 -2.18 10.75
CA GLN A 423 -9.21 -1.06 9.83
C GLN A 423 -8.35 0.05 10.45
N ASP A 424 -8.68 0.49 11.66
CA ASP A 424 -7.90 1.51 12.37
C ASP A 424 -6.50 0.99 12.74
N TRP A 425 -6.39 -0.32 13.00
CA TRP A 425 -5.12 -0.97 13.27
C TRP A 425 -4.19 -0.93 12.07
N LEU A 426 -4.70 -1.38 10.92
CA LEU A 426 -3.96 -1.43 9.67
C LEU A 426 -3.66 -0.03 9.13
N ARG A 427 -4.58 0.92 9.29
CA ARG A 427 -4.39 2.29 8.82
C ARG A 427 -3.32 3.03 9.63
N ALA A 428 -3.34 2.88 10.96
CA ALA A 428 -2.59 3.78 11.81
C ALA A 428 -1.65 3.08 12.82
N ASN A 429 -2.15 2.14 13.62
CA ASN A 429 -1.38 1.59 14.74
C ASN A 429 -0.23 0.66 14.32
N ASN A 430 -0.47 -0.21 13.35
CA ASN A 430 0.50 -1.19 12.83
C ASN A 430 0.36 -1.31 11.30
N PRO A 431 0.65 -0.24 10.54
CA PRO A 431 0.46 -0.23 9.10
C PRO A 431 1.48 -1.07 8.36
N ILE A 432 1.26 -1.20 7.06
CA ILE A 432 2.20 -1.85 6.16
C ILE A 432 3.36 -0.90 5.91
N THR A 433 4.56 -1.33 6.30
CA THR A 433 5.83 -0.63 6.11
C THR A 433 6.76 -1.49 5.25
N TYR A 434 7.90 -0.91 4.83
CA TYR A 434 8.92 -1.70 4.11
C TYR A 434 9.39 -2.90 4.93
N ARG A 435 9.51 -2.76 6.26
CA ARG A 435 9.76 -3.88 7.18
C ARG A 435 8.68 -4.95 7.09
N LYS A 436 7.42 -4.55 7.29
CA LYS A 436 6.29 -5.49 7.46
C LYS A 436 6.04 -6.28 6.18
N LEU A 437 6.03 -5.63 5.01
CA LEU A 437 5.88 -6.36 3.75
C LEU A 437 7.08 -7.28 3.48
N SER A 438 8.31 -6.83 3.73
CA SER A 438 9.50 -7.67 3.51
C SER A 438 9.53 -8.91 4.40
N GLN A 439 9.06 -8.81 5.66
CA GLN A 439 8.90 -9.94 6.57
C GLN A 439 7.88 -10.95 6.04
N TYR A 440 6.71 -10.47 5.60
CA TYR A 440 5.65 -11.33 5.06
C TYR A 440 6.04 -11.97 3.72
N MET A 441 6.68 -11.22 2.84
CA MET A 441 7.30 -11.75 1.61
C MET A 441 8.33 -12.83 1.94
N GLY A 442 9.23 -12.57 2.89
CA GLY A 442 10.20 -13.55 3.37
C GLY A 442 9.53 -14.82 3.88
N LYS A 443 8.47 -14.69 4.68
CA LYS A 443 7.68 -15.80 5.24
C LYS A 443 7.09 -16.66 4.13
N TYR A 444 6.43 -16.06 3.15
CA TYR A 444 5.83 -16.79 2.04
C TYR A 444 6.86 -17.30 1.01
N LEU A 445 8.03 -16.67 0.87
CA LEU A 445 9.14 -17.21 0.08
C LEU A 445 9.64 -18.54 0.64
N LEU A 446 9.78 -18.64 1.97
CA LEU A 446 10.16 -19.89 2.61
C LEU A 446 9.15 -21.01 2.30
N ASN A 447 7.88 -20.65 2.17
CA ASN A 447 6.78 -21.58 1.93
C ASN A 447 6.61 -21.98 0.44
N VAL A 448 6.56 -20.99 -0.45
CA VAL A 448 6.26 -21.17 -1.88
C VAL A 448 7.50 -21.59 -2.67
N VAL A 449 8.68 -21.09 -2.31
CA VAL A 449 9.91 -21.24 -3.10
C VAL A 449 10.90 -22.19 -2.45
N VAL A 450 11.12 -22.10 -1.13
CA VAL A 450 12.16 -22.89 -0.45
C VAL A 450 11.69 -24.29 -0.03
N ASN A 451 10.43 -24.46 0.42
CA ASN A 451 9.98 -25.74 0.98
C ASN A 451 10.02 -26.89 -0.04
N SER A 452 10.72 -27.99 0.27
CA SER A 452 10.88 -29.17 -0.59
C SER A 452 9.58 -29.87 -1.03
N GLU A 453 8.45 -29.71 -0.33
CA GLU A 453 7.19 -30.41 -0.65
C GLU A 453 6.29 -29.66 -1.64
N THR A 454 6.37 -28.33 -1.66
CA THR A 454 5.55 -27.42 -2.49
C THR A 454 6.35 -26.59 -3.48
N SER A 455 7.68 -26.68 -3.47
CA SER A 455 8.54 -25.72 -4.17
C SER A 455 8.65 -25.92 -5.67
N LEU A 456 8.59 -24.78 -6.36
CA LEU A 456 9.15 -24.57 -7.70
C LEU A 456 10.62 -25.05 -7.77
N CYS A 457 11.38 -24.80 -6.70
CA CYS A 457 12.80 -25.07 -6.54
C CYS A 457 13.12 -26.40 -5.83
N SER A 458 12.28 -27.43 -5.95
CA SER A 458 12.50 -28.67 -5.19
C SER A 458 13.81 -29.38 -5.57
N ALA A 459 14.46 -30.02 -4.58
CA ALA A 459 15.68 -30.82 -4.76
C ALA A 459 15.56 -31.97 -5.80
N ASN A 460 14.33 -32.35 -6.13
CA ASN A 460 14.00 -33.39 -7.11
C ASN A 460 13.89 -32.86 -8.55
N ASN A 461 13.82 -31.53 -8.73
CA ASN A 461 13.66 -30.88 -10.02
C ASN A 461 14.98 -30.32 -10.60
N VAL A 462 16.10 -30.42 -9.87
CA VAL A 462 17.40 -29.85 -10.27
C VAL A 462 18.47 -30.94 -10.45
N THR A 463 19.23 -30.87 -11.55
CA THR A 463 20.25 -31.87 -11.91
C THR A 463 21.64 -31.43 -11.41
N PRO A 464 22.42 -32.31 -10.73
CA PRO A 464 22.20 -33.73 -10.48
C PRO A 464 21.27 -33.99 -9.28
N THR A 465 20.32 -34.91 -9.44
CA THR A 465 19.39 -35.32 -8.39
C THR A 465 19.94 -36.48 -7.54
N PRO A 466 19.75 -36.48 -6.21
CA PRO A 466 19.26 -35.37 -5.38
C PRO A 466 20.36 -34.30 -5.16
N SER A 467 20.00 -33.03 -5.36
CA SER A 467 20.83 -31.86 -5.03
C SER A 467 20.33 -31.23 -3.73
N PRO A 468 21.17 -30.56 -2.90
CA PRO A 468 20.65 -29.61 -1.91
C PRO A 468 19.68 -28.62 -2.57
N LEU A 469 18.72 -28.11 -1.79
CA LEU A 469 17.76 -27.09 -2.28
C LEU A 469 18.53 -25.95 -2.95
N PRO A 470 18.25 -25.64 -4.23
CA PRO A 470 18.97 -24.62 -4.99
C PRO A 470 18.70 -23.20 -4.49
N TYR A 471 17.59 -22.99 -3.78
CA TYR A 471 17.20 -21.72 -3.17
C TYR A 471 16.92 -21.94 -1.69
N SER A 472 17.55 -21.13 -0.83
CA SER A 472 17.55 -21.34 0.60
C SER A 472 17.10 -20.09 1.35
N LYS A 473 16.87 -20.24 2.66
CA LYS A 473 16.64 -19.12 3.56
C LYS A 473 17.78 -18.09 3.52
N GLU A 474 19.03 -18.55 3.39
CA GLU A 474 20.20 -17.69 3.27
C GLU A 474 20.10 -16.80 2.02
N ASP A 475 19.64 -17.34 0.89
CA ASP A 475 19.44 -16.59 -0.34
C ASP A 475 18.38 -15.50 -0.18
N VAL A 476 17.27 -15.81 0.50
CA VAL A 476 16.22 -14.84 0.84
C VAL A 476 16.79 -13.71 1.71
N GLU A 477 17.52 -14.04 2.77
CA GLU A 477 18.10 -13.06 3.69
C GLU A 477 19.15 -12.18 3.02
N ILE A 478 20.04 -12.75 2.20
CA ILE A 478 21.05 -12.01 1.45
C ILE A 478 20.40 -11.03 0.49
N LEU A 479 19.40 -11.45 -0.29
CA LEU A 479 18.76 -10.57 -1.26
C LEU A 479 17.99 -9.44 -0.56
N LEU A 480 17.26 -9.75 0.52
CA LEU A 480 16.62 -8.71 1.33
C LEU A 480 17.63 -7.71 1.90
N ASP A 481 18.76 -8.18 2.44
CA ASP A 481 19.81 -7.31 2.96
C ASP A 481 20.46 -6.46 1.85
N GLN A 482 20.66 -7.01 0.64
CA GLN A 482 21.18 -6.24 -0.51
C GLN A 482 20.34 -4.99 -0.82
N TYR A 483 19.03 -5.07 -0.61
CA TYR A 483 18.10 -3.94 -0.74
C TYR A 483 17.86 -3.18 0.57
N GLY A 484 18.53 -3.53 1.66
CA GLY A 484 18.32 -2.91 2.97
C GLY A 484 16.99 -3.29 3.63
N LEU A 485 16.31 -4.33 3.16
CA LEU A 485 14.98 -4.76 3.57
C LEU A 485 14.96 -5.86 4.67
N LEU A 486 16.11 -6.35 5.12
CA LEU A 486 16.22 -7.31 6.24
C LEU A 486 16.05 -6.62 7.63
N LEU A 487 14.92 -5.93 7.78
CA LEU A 487 14.57 -5.04 8.89
C LEU A 487 13.83 -5.73 10.05
N PHE A 488 13.85 -7.06 10.08
CA PHE A 488 13.14 -7.89 11.07
C PHE A 488 14.07 -8.95 11.68
N ARG A 489 13.73 -9.43 12.88
CA ARG A 489 14.49 -10.48 13.59
C ARG A 489 13.89 -11.87 13.44
N THR A 490 12.61 -11.96 13.15
CA THR A 490 11.89 -13.23 12.98
C THR A 490 10.97 -13.13 11.78
N TYR A 491 10.63 -14.28 11.19
CA TYR A 491 9.68 -14.33 10.06
C TYR A 491 8.22 -14.19 10.50
N ASN A 492 7.96 -14.02 11.81
CA ASN A 492 6.61 -13.90 12.39
C ASN A 492 5.67 -15.00 11.87
N ASP A 493 6.17 -16.22 11.82
CA ASP A 493 5.47 -17.42 11.40
C ASP A 493 4.51 -17.96 12.46
N ASN A 494 4.39 -17.29 13.61
CA ASN A 494 3.34 -17.51 14.60
C ASN A 494 2.24 -16.44 14.54
N GLY A 495 2.39 -15.43 13.67
CA GLY A 495 1.39 -14.45 13.30
C GLY A 495 0.91 -13.54 14.43
N ASN A 496 1.77 -13.07 15.35
CA ASN A 496 1.43 -12.06 16.38
C ASN A 496 0.16 -12.30 17.24
N GLY A 497 -0.43 -13.49 17.18
CA GLY A 497 -1.69 -13.84 17.83
C GLY A 497 -1.56 -14.03 19.35
N LYS A 498 -2.72 -14.23 20.00
CA LYS A 498 -2.87 -14.39 21.46
C LYS A 498 -1.95 -15.47 22.06
N THR A 499 -1.60 -15.34 23.34
CA THR A 499 -0.72 -16.29 24.02
C THR A 499 -1.37 -17.67 24.22
N GLY A 500 -0.64 -18.73 23.85
CA GLY A 500 -0.97 -20.14 24.11
C GLY A 500 -0.69 -21.06 22.91
N ASP A 501 -0.69 -22.38 23.13
CA ASP A 501 -0.50 -23.44 22.10
C ASP A 501 -1.61 -23.47 21.02
N GLU A 502 -2.60 -22.58 21.16
CA GLU A 502 -3.83 -22.55 20.36
C GLU A 502 -3.78 -21.58 19.17
N TYR A 503 -2.70 -20.80 19.00
CA TYR A 503 -2.64 -19.65 18.08
C TYR A 503 -1.37 -19.54 17.23
N ALA A 504 -0.39 -20.43 17.39
CA ALA A 504 0.85 -20.33 16.63
C ALA A 504 0.74 -21.14 15.33
N PHE A 505 0.79 -20.47 14.17
CA PHE A 505 0.82 -21.16 12.86
C PHE A 505 2.04 -22.09 12.72
N ALA A 506 3.12 -21.78 13.45
CA ALA A 506 4.29 -22.64 13.62
C ALA A 506 4.64 -22.81 15.12
N PRO A 507 5.04 -24.02 15.56
CA PRO A 507 5.37 -24.29 16.96
C PRO A 507 6.69 -23.64 17.43
N ALA A 508 7.52 -23.15 16.50
CA ALA A 508 8.77 -22.47 16.80
C ALA A 508 8.95 -21.26 15.87
N VAL A 509 9.42 -20.15 16.42
CA VAL A 509 9.66 -18.91 15.68
C VAL A 509 10.89 -19.04 14.79
N THR A 510 10.75 -18.80 13.49
CA THR A 510 11.90 -18.78 12.57
C THR A 510 12.68 -17.47 12.72
N ALA A 511 13.87 -17.52 13.33
CA ALA A 511 14.74 -16.36 13.53
C ALA A 511 15.63 -16.05 12.31
N VAL A 512 15.91 -14.78 12.05
CA VAL A 512 16.84 -14.32 11.01
C VAL A 512 18.30 -14.58 11.40
N THR A 513 19.14 -14.95 10.43
CA THR A 513 20.58 -15.07 10.68
C THR A 513 21.22 -13.69 10.81
N ALA A 514 21.61 -13.29 12.02
CA ALA A 514 22.12 -11.94 12.27
C ALA A 514 23.36 -11.54 11.44
N LEU A 515 24.19 -12.52 11.04
CA LEU A 515 25.38 -12.27 10.20
C LEU A 515 25.05 -11.88 8.75
N ASN A 516 23.81 -12.13 8.30
CA ASN A 516 23.37 -11.81 6.94
C ASN A 516 22.99 -10.34 6.80
N ARG A 517 22.82 -9.65 7.93
CA ARG A 517 22.58 -8.22 7.98
C ARG A 517 23.90 -7.45 7.81
N LYS A 518 24.26 -7.13 6.56
CA LYS A 518 25.46 -6.34 6.23
C LYS A 518 25.11 -4.90 5.85
N ARG A 519 23.93 -4.66 5.29
CA ARG A 519 23.48 -3.34 4.80
C ARG A 519 22.24 -2.82 5.51
N SER A 520 21.32 -3.69 5.93
CA SER A 520 20.20 -3.27 6.75
C SER A 520 20.70 -2.82 8.13
N GLU A 521 20.20 -1.68 8.60
CA GLU A 521 20.52 -1.16 9.93
C GLU A 521 19.27 -1.18 10.82
N LEU A 522 19.43 -1.58 12.08
CA LEU A 522 18.37 -1.53 13.09
C LEU A 522 18.80 -0.58 14.21
N LEU A 523 17.95 0.37 14.58
CA LEU A 523 18.25 1.42 15.55
C LEU A 523 17.32 1.33 16.76
N ALA A 524 17.81 1.71 17.94
CA ALA A 524 16.98 1.78 19.13
C ALA A 524 15.95 2.91 19.03
N LYS A 525 14.72 2.67 19.49
CA LYS A 525 13.62 3.63 19.47
C LYS A 525 13.98 4.95 20.13
N SER A 526 14.78 4.91 21.20
CA SER A 526 15.25 6.09 21.96
C SER A 526 16.01 7.15 21.14
N HIS A 527 16.45 6.82 19.92
CA HIS A 527 17.09 7.77 19.02
C HIS A 527 16.13 8.72 18.32
N LEU A 528 14.84 8.40 18.20
CA LEU A 528 13.83 9.33 17.70
C LEU A 528 13.28 10.15 18.87
N GLN A 529 13.57 11.44 18.88
CA GLN A 529 13.19 12.38 19.94
C GLN A 529 12.42 13.55 19.35
N VAL A 530 11.76 14.33 20.22
CA VAL A 530 11.24 15.65 19.82
C VAL A 530 12.41 16.61 19.71
N GLU A 531 12.33 17.53 18.74
CA GLU A 531 13.29 18.63 18.64
C GLU A 531 13.22 19.54 19.88
N VAL A 532 14.38 19.81 20.48
CA VAL A 532 14.52 20.61 21.71
C VAL A 532 15.58 21.71 21.59
N ARG A 533 16.27 21.81 20.45
CA ARG A 533 17.24 22.87 20.19
C ARG A 533 16.51 24.20 19.99
N ASN A 534 17.06 25.28 20.55
CA ASN A 534 16.39 26.59 20.64
C ASN A 534 16.14 27.26 19.28
N GLU A 535 16.86 26.86 18.24
CA GLU A 535 16.70 27.35 16.87
C GLU A 535 15.48 26.78 16.12
N TYR A 536 14.83 25.75 16.67
CA TYR A 536 13.68 25.10 16.04
C TYR A 536 12.48 25.06 17.00
N ASN A 537 11.28 25.13 16.42
CA ASN A 537 10.07 24.81 17.15
C ASN A 537 9.98 23.28 17.33
N SER A 538 9.39 22.83 18.44
CA SER A 538 9.08 21.42 18.66
C SER A 538 7.89 20.94 17.82
N PHE A 539 7.05 21.87 17.37
CA PHE A 539 5.97 21.64 16.42
C PHE A 539 5.62 22.92 15.66
N ASP A 540 5.01 22.78 14.49
CA ASP A 540 4.48 23.88 13.68
C ASP A 540 2.99 23.65 13.37
N VAL A 541 2.24 24.74 13.17
CA VAL A 541 0.80 24.69 12.92
C VAL A 541 0.47 25.24 11.53
N LEU A 542 -0.33 24.49 10.78
CA LEU A 542 -0.93 24.85 9.50
C LEU A 542 -2.43 25.11 9.70
N ASP A 543 -2.86 26.34 9.48
CA ASP A 543 -4.26 26.78 9.70
C ASP A 543 -4.79 27.66 8.56
N SER A 544 -4.11 27.72 7.41
CA SER A 544 -4.59 28.47 6.25
C SER A 544 -5.89 27.87 5.70
N GLN A 545 -6.95 28.68 5.64
CA GLN A 545 -8.28 28.25 5.15
C GLN A 545 -8.22 27.55 3.79
N ALA A 546 -7.55 28.16 2.80
CA ALA A 546 -7.48 27.62 1.45
C ALA A 546 -6.74 26.28 1.40
N THR A 547 -5.63 26.16 2.13
CA THR A 547 -4.83 24.94 2.19
C THR A 547 -5.56 23.82 2.92
N ILE A 548 -6.11 24.09 4.11
CA ILE A 548 -6.86 23.10 4.89
C ILE A 548 -8.07 22.60 4.09
N LYS A 549 -8.82 23.50 3.46
CA LYS A 549 -9.95 23.11 2.62
C LYS A 549 -9.53 22.16 1.50
N ALA A 550 -8.47 22.50 0.76
CA ALA A 550 -7.98 21.66 -0.34
C ALA A 550 -7.57 20.26 0.14
N ILE A 551 -6.90 20.16 1.29
CA ILE A 551 -6.43 18.89 1.85
C ILE A 551 -7.61 18.04 2.34
N ILE A 552 -8.53 18.62 3.11
CA ILE A 552 -9.69 17.90 3.63
C ILE A 552 -10.61 17.43 2.50
N ASP A 553 -10.87 18.26 1.49
CA ASP A 553 -11.66 17.88 0.31
C ASP A 553 -11.00 16.71 -0.42
N ASN A 554 -9.67 16.70 -0.55
CA ASN A 554 -8.91 15.62 -1.17
C ASN A 554 -9.00 14.32 -0.35
N PHE A 555 -8.83 14.39 0.97
CA PHE A 555 -8.96 13.23 1.85
C PHE A 555 -10.36 12.62 1.83
N LEU A 556 -11.41 13.45 1.75
CA LEU A 556 -12.79 12.96 1.57
C LEU A 556 -12.98 12.27 0.22
N LEU A 557 -12.44 12.86 -0.87
CA LEU A 557 -12.54 12.30 -2.21
C LEU A 557 -11.83 10.93 -2.32
N GLN A 558 -10.68 10.79 -1.66
CA GLN A 558 -9.93 9.53 -1.57
C GLN A 558 -10.59 8.51 -0.63
N GLY A 559 -11.60 8.90 0.16
CA GLY A 559 -12.17 8.05 1.21
C GLY A 559 -11.22 7.83 2.39
N ARG A 560 -10.14 8.61 2.49
CA ARG A 560 -9.15 8.54 3.58
C ARG A 560 -9.76 8.94 4.92
N ILE A 561 -10.65 9.93 4.91
CA ILE A 561 -11.46 10.33 6.06
C ILE A 561 -12.95 10.15 5.72
N THR A 562 -13.76 9.77 6.70
CA THR A 562 -15.20 9.50 6.50
C THR A 562 -16.07 10.73 6.70
N GLY A 563 -15.55 11.77 7.34
CA GLY A 563 -16.27 13.00 7.62
C GLY A 563 -15.65 13.80 8.76
N LEU A 564 -16.14 15.03 8.91
CA LEU A 564 -15.84 15.93 10.00
C LEU A 564 -16.99 15.96 11.01
N SER A 565 -16.74 16.54 12.19
CA SER A 565 -17.78 16.87 13.15
C SER A 565 -18.80 17.84 12.54
N GLU A 566 -20.09 17.70 12.90
CA GLU A 566 -21.15 18.63 12.48
C GLU A 566 -20.96 20.06 13.02
N LEU A 567 -20.11 20.23 14.04
CA LEU A 567 -19.75 21.55 14.57
C LEU A 567 -18.65 22.26 13.79
N SER A 568 -17.94 21.54 12.92
CA SER A 568 -16.90 22.09 12.06
C SER A 568 -17.55 22.93 10.97
N ASP A 569 -17.02 24.13 10.74
CA ASP A 569 -17.54 25.03 9.72
C ASP A 569 -17.26 24.45 8.32
N PRO A 570 -18.28 24.19 7.48
CA PRO A 570 -18.09 23.60 6.15
C PRO A 570 -17.24 24.48 5.22
N ASP A 571 -17.19 25.79 5.48
CA ASP A 571 -16.38 26.74 4.73
C ASP A 571 -15.03 27.01 5.41
N PHE A 572 -14.75 26.35 6.54
CA PHE A 572 -13.54 26.54 7.35
C PHE A 572 -13.35 28.03 7.75
N GLY A 573 -14.43 28.76 8.04
CA GLY A 573 -14.42 30.21 8.22
C GLY A 573 -13.64 30.72 9.44
N TYR A 574 -13.30 29.85 10.39
CA TYR A 574 -12.47 30.18 11.55
C TYR A 574 -10.96 30.16 11.22
N ASN A 575 -10.55 29.39 10.21
CA ASN A 575 -9.15 29.26 9.81
C ASN A 575 -8.58 30.58 9.31
N ASN A 576 -7.60 31.13 10.03
CA ASN A 576 -7.14 32.50 9.80
C ASN A 576 -5.68 32.62 9.30
N GLY A 577 -4.92 31.52 9.30
CA GLY A 577 -3.55 31.48 8.78
C GLY A 577 -2.51 32.13 9.71
N ASN A 578 -2.77 32.22 11.01
CA ASN A 578 -1.88 32.85 11.99
C ASN A 578 -0.80 31.90 12.53
N GLY A 579 -0.82 30.61 12.14
CA GLY A 579 0.12 29.60 12.60
C GLY A 579 -0.06 29.20 14.07
N LYS A 580 -1.28 29.31 14.60
CA LYS A 580 -1.66 28.94 15.97
C LYS A 580 -2.91 28.07 15.93
N VAL A 581 -3.30 27.57 17.10
CA VAL A 581 -4.53 26.81 17.28
C VAL A 581 -5.59 27.74 17.87
N SER A 582 -6.64 28.06 17.11
CA SER A 582 -7.74 28.92 17.54
C SER A 582 -9.09 28.17 17.60
N PRO A 583 -10.07 28.63 18.39
CA PRO A 583 -11.38 27.99 18.50
C PRO A 583 -12.12 27.90 17.16
N GLY A 584 -12.63 26.71 16.84
CA GLY A 584 -13.46 26.48 15.65
C GLY A 584 -12.69 26.10 14.39
N GLU A 585 -11.36 26.10 14.45
CA GLU A 585 -10.49 25.76 13.33
C GLU A 585 -10.35 24.26 13.11
N ILE A 586 -9.95 23.92 11.88
CA ILE A 586 -9.26 22.66 11.60
C ILE A 586 -7.80 22.98 11.37
N VAL A 587 -6.92 22.36 12.16
CA VAL A 587 -5.48 22.66 12.15
C VAL A 587 -4.67 21.42 11.79
N GLY A 588 -3.63 21.60 10.97
CA GLY A 588 -2.56 20.63 10.80
C GLY A 588 -1.45 20.90 11.81
N ILE A 589 -0.97 19.88 12.51
CA ILE A 589 0.15 19.95 13.45
C ILE A 589 1.28 19.05 12.94
N PHE A 590 2.42 19.66 12.64
CA PHE A 590 3.67 18.97 12.33
C PHE A 590 4.50 18.89 13.60
N VAL A 591 4.87 17.69 14.04
CA VAL A 591 5.78 17.48 15.16
C VAL A 591 7.19 17.36 14.63
N ASN A 592 8.06 18.27 15.06
CA ASN A 592 9.45 18.27 14.64
C ASN A 592 10.22 17.20 15.42
N THR A 593 10.67 16.17 14.70
CA THR A 593 11.41 15.05 15.28
C THR A 593 12.89 15.14 14.95
N PHE A 594 13.72 14.71 15.89
CA PHE A 594 15.18 14.74 15.84
C PHE A 594 15.75 13.32 15.93
N ASN A 595 16.71 13.03 15.05
CA ASN A 595 17.45 11.78 15.06
C ASN A 595 18.76 11.94 15.85
N ASP A 596 18.80 11.39 17.06
CA ASP A 596 20.00 11.38 17.90
C ASP A 596 20.90 10.14 17.66
N SER A 597 20.69 9.38 16.59
CA SER A 597 21.63 8.32 16.18
C SER A 597 22.74 8.85 15.27
N ASN A 598 23.72 8.00 14.97
CA ASN A 598 24.74 8.25 13.94
C ASN A 598 24.37 7.61 12.59
N SER A 599 23.15 7.06 12.49
CA SER A 599 22.60 6.39 11.32
C SER A 599 21.34 7.10 10.86
N VAL A 600 20.83 6.74 9.69
CA VAL A 600 19.60 7.32 9.16
C VAL A 600 18.40 6.68 9.86
N ILE A 601 17.45 7.49 10.35
CA ILE A 601 16.13 7.01 10.75
C ILE A 601 15.21 7.12 9.52
N ALA A 602 14.46 6.07 9.23
CA ALA A 602 13.62 6.00 8.05
C ALA A 602 12.21 5.50 8.39
N GLY A 603 11.22 6.02 7.64
CA GLY A 603 9.80 5.73 7.85
C GLY A 603 9.31 6.20 9.22
N ALA A 604 9.73 7.38 9.68
CA ALA A 604 9.33 7.89 11.00
C ALA A 604 7.86 8.32 11.00
N ARG A 605 7.16 8.00 12.08
CA ARG A 605 5.73 8.27 12.25
C ARG A 605 5.45 8.87 13.61
N VAL A 606 4.54 9.84 13.65
CA VAL A 606 3.95 10.38 14.88
C VAL A 606 2.45 10.15 14.82
N LEU A 607 1.87 9.59 15.87
CA LEU A 607 0.48 9.12 15.93
C LEU A 607 -0.29 9.91 16.99
N ALA A 608 -1.43 10.44 16.55
CA ALA A 608 -2.47 11.06 17.37
C ALA A 608 -3.71 10.17 17.55
N THR A 609 -3.65 8.91 17.08
CA THR A 609 -4.66 7.88 17.29
C THR A 609 -4.95 7.65 18.77
N ASP A 610 -6.20 7.37 19.10
CA ASP A 610 -6.61 6.90 20.43
C ASP A 610 -5.82 5.65 20.87
N TRP A 611 -5.44 5.63 22.14
CA TRP A 611 -4.68 4.52 22.71
C TRP A 611 -4.90 4.37 24.22
N ALA A 612 -4.40 3.28 24.81
CA ALA A 612 -4.69 2.91 26.20
C ALA A 612 -3.84 3.69 27.23
N HIS A 613 -3.96 5.02 27.24
CA HIS A 613 -3.18 5.91 28.12
C HIS A 613 -3.95 6.48 29.30
N MET A 614 -5.22 6.11 29.46
CA MET A 614 -6.04 6.46 30.62
C MET A 614 -6.87 5.25 31.10
N GLU A 615 -7.30 5.30 32.36
CA GLU A 615 -8.22 4.34 32.95
C GLU A 615 -9.29 5.07 33.77
N ASN A 616 -10.57 4.79 33.51
CA ASN A 616 -11.71 5.51 34.11
C ASN A 616 -11.62 7.03 33.92
N ASP A 617 -11.29 7.47 32.70
CA ASP A 617 -11.14 8.88 32.32
C ASP A 617 -10.02 9.65 33.07
N LEU A 618 -9.13 8.94 33.78
CA LEU A 618 -7.96 9.49 34.47
C LEU A 618 -6.65 9.07 33.78
N PRO A 619 -5.73 10.02 33.51
CA PRO A 619 -4.47 9.71 32.83
C PRO A 619 -3.56 8.75 33.61
N CYS A 620 -2.93 7.81 32.90
CA CYS A 620 -1.99 6.86 33.50
C CYS A 620 -0.62 7.52 33.78
N ALA A 621 -0.25 7.54 35.06
CA ALA A 621 1.00 8.11 35.58
C ALA A 621 2.17 7.10 35.61
N ASN A 622 1.87 5.81 35.43
CA ASN A 622 2.83 4.71 35.51
C ASN A 622 3.29 4.18 34.13
N LEU A 623 3.13 5.01 33.10
CA LEU A 623 3.72 4.80 31.78
C LEU A 623 5.17 5.31 31.76
N THR A 624 5.92 4.98 30.71
CA THR A 624 7.37 5.21 30.57
C THR A 624 7.81 6.65 30.68
N ASP A 625 6.98 7.62 30.28
CA ASP A 625 7.26 9.06 30.42
C ASP A 625 6.90 9.63 31.81
N GLY A 626 6.21 8.87 32.67
CA GLY A 626 5.81 9.27 34.01
C GLY A 626 4.86 10.47 34.07
N PHE A 627 4.18 10.81 32.96
CA PHE A 627 3.34 11.99 32.83
C PHE A 627 1.86 11.64 32.61
N PRO A 628 0.90 12.41 33.16
CA PRO A 628 1.08 13.35 34.27
C PRO A 628 1.36 12.60 35.57
N SER A 629 2.08 13.26 36.48
CA SER A 629 2.26 12.72 37.83
C SER A 629 0.93 12.69 38.60
N ILE A 630 0.86 11.92 39.70
CA ILE A 630 -0.33 11.86 40.56
C ILE A 630 -0.79 13.27 41.04
N PRO A 631 0.12 14.17 41.52
CA PRO A 631 -0.26 15.54 41.85
C PRO A 631 -0.81 16.36 40.68
N GLN A 632 -0.42 16.02 39.45
CA GLN A 632 -0.90 16.66 38.22
C GLN A 632 -2.22 16.03 37.72
N GLY A 633 -2.85 15.13 38.47
CA GLY A 633 -4.13 14.50 38.10
C GLY A 633 -4.01 13.08 37.54
N GLY A 634 -2.80 12.52 37.47
CA GLY A 634 -2.59 11.14 37.03
C GLY A 634 -3.00 10.09 38.07
N THR A 635 -3.20 8.85 37.61
CA THR A 635 -3.49 7.67 38.43
C THR A 635 -2.56 6.50 38.10
N THR A 636 -2.45 5.51 38.98
CA THR A 636 -1.78 4.25 38.65
C THR A 636 -2.77 3.35 37.92
N CYS A 637 -2.54 3.15 36.63
CA CYS A 637 -3.38 2.29 35.81
C CYS A 637 -2.94 0.84 35.88
N THR A 638 -3.88 -0.08 35.69
CA THR A 638 -3.57 -1.49 35.52
C THR A 638 -3.05 -1.76 34.11
N ALA A 639 -2.05 -2.65 33.99
CA ALA A 639 -1.42 -2.97 32.71
C ALA A 639 -2.44 -3.51 31.70
N VAL A 640 -2.28 -3.11 30.43
CA VAL A 640 -3.00 -3.72 29.32
C VAL A 640 -2.38 -5.09 29.02
N THR A 641 -3.24 -6.06 28.74
CA THR A 641 -2.93 -7.47 28.50
C THR A 641 -3.89 -8.01 27.44
N ASP A 642 -3.61 -9.20 26.91
CA ASP A 642 -4.53 -9.91 26.03
C ASP A 642 -5.94 -10.12 26.63
N ALA A 643 -6.06 -10.15 27.97
CA ALA A 643 -7.36 -10.34 28.63
C ALA A 643 -8.21 -9.05 28.72
N ASN A 644 -7.62 -7.86 28.54
CA ASN A 644 -8.32 -6.59 28.78
C ASN A 644 -8.09 -5.52 27.69
N TYR A 645 -7.34 -5.81 26.62
CA TYR A 645 -7.11 -4.84 25.54
C TYR A 645 -8.40 -4.42 24.84
N SER A 646 -9.44 -5.26 24.82
CA SER A 646 -10.72 -4.96 24.19
C SER A 646 -11.59 -4.01 25.01
N ASN A 647 -11.10 -3.51 26.14
CA ASN A 647 -11.83 -2.53 26.94
C ASN A 647 -11.78 -1.16 26.24
N VAL A 648 -12.86 -0.83 25.52
CA VAL A 648 -13.04 0.43 24.79
C VAL A 648 -12.92 1.69 25.66
N ASP A 649 -13.15 1.59 26.97
CA ASP A 649 -13.02 2.73 27.89
C ASP A 649 -11.57 3.18 28.09
N ARG A 650 -10.60 2.33 27.72
CA ARG A 650 -9.18 2.65 27.80
C ARG A 650 -8.66 3.43 26.61
N PHE A 651 -9.23 3.21 25.43
CA PHE A 651 -8.87 3.98 24.23
C PHE A 651 -9.47 5.37 24.39
N GLN A 652 -8.57 6.32 24.55
CA GLN A 652 -8.89 7.69 24.91
C GLN A 652 -8.11 8.63 24.00
N PRO A 653 -8.71 9.76 23.60
CA PRO A 653 -8.05 10.76 22.77
C PRO A 653 -6.74 11.24 23.36
N VAL A 654 -5.79 11.55 22.48
CA VAL A 654 -4.42 11.90 22.87
C VAL A 654 -4.33 13.23 23.63
N CYS A 655 -5.28 14.14 23.39
CA CYS A 655 -5.26 15.49 23.96
C CYS A 655 -5.96 15.56 25.33
N MET A 656 -5.24 16.13 26.29
CA MET A 656 -5.68 16.43 27.65
C MET A 656 -5.67 17.94 27.88
N LEU A 657 -6.55 18.43 28.74
CA LEU A 657 -6.70 19.86 29.01
C LEU A 657 -6.28 20.19 30.44
N GLU A 658 -5.53 21.28 30.60
CA GLU A 658 -5.23 21.81 31.92
C GLU A 658 -6.46 22.52 32.50
N TYR A 659 -6.83 22.16 33.73
CA TYR A 659 -7.85 22.84 34.49
C TYR A 659 -7.31 23.23 35.86
N ASN A 660 -7.49 24.51 36.22
CA ASN A 660 -7.16 25.02 37.54
C ASN A 660 -8.43 25.06 38.39
N ASP A 661 -8.50 24.20 39.40
CA ASP A 661 -9.63 24.10 40.32
C ASP A 661 -9.60 25.15 41.46
N GLY A 662 -8.73 26.14 41.36
CA GLY A 662 -8.47 27.18 42.36
C GLY A 662 -7.39 26.79 43.37
N THR A 663 -6.97 25.52 43.42
CA THR A 663 -5.92 25.03 44.34
C THR A 663 -4.69 24.48 43.63
N SER A 664 -4.90 23.82 42.49
CA SER A 664 -3.84 23.22 41.69
C SER A 664 -4.26 23.11 40.23
N THR A 665 -3.29 23.18 39.32
CA THR A 665 -3.50 22.83 37.91
C THR A 665 -3.41 21.32 37.74
N LYS A 666 -4.43 20.72 37.15
CA LYS A 666 -4.51 19.29 36.86
C LYS A 666 -4.73 19.05 35.38
N MET A 667 -4.20 17.95 34.87
CA MET A 667 -4.54 17.41 33.55
C MET A 667 -5.85 16.65 33.66
N LEU A 668 -6.85 17.04 32.87
CA LEU A 668 -8.13 16.35 32.75
C LEU A 668 -8.22 15.69 31.37
N SER A 669 -8.92 14.56 31.30
CA SER A 669 -9.46 14.04 30.04
C SER A 669 -10.47 15.04 29.47
N GLN A 670 -10.73 14.98 28.16
CA GLN A 670 -11.66 15.94 27.55
C GLN A 670 -13.09 15.80 28.10
N LYS A 671 -13.51 14.57 28.44
CA LYS A 671 -14.80 14.30 29.10
C LYS A 671 -14.88 14.97 30.46
N GLU A 672 -13.86 14.84 31.29
CA GLU A 672 -13.85 15.48 32.61
C GLU A 672 -13.80 17.00 32.49
N PHE A 673 -13.04 17.52 31.53
CA PHE A 673 -13.02 18.95 31.22
C PHE A 673 -14.38 19.46 30.74
N PHE A 674 -15.05 18.72 29.85
CA PHE A 674 -16.44 18.99 29.43
C PHE A 674 -17.39 19.00 30.63
N ASN A 675 -17.30 18.02 31.52
CA ASN A 675 -18.13 17.97 32.73
C ASN A 675 -17.94 19.21 33.62
N LYS A 676 -16.72 19.77 33.69
CA LYS A 676 -16.47 21.06 34.36
C LYS A 676 -17.13 22.21 33.61
N LEU A 677 -16.91 22.35 32.30
CA LEU A 677 -17.50 23.44 31.52
C LEU A 677 -19.03 23.39 31.44
N LYS A 678 -19.63 22.19 31.51
CA LYS A 678 -21.07 22.03 31.62
C LYS A 678 -21.62 22.69 32.89
N VAL A 679 -20.89 22.60 33.99
CA VAL A 679 -21.27 23.21 35.28
C VAL A 679 -20.92 24.70 35.30
N ASP A 680 -19.72 25.04 34.86
CA ASP A 680 -19.13 26.38 35.02
C ASP A 680 -19.61 27.37 33.93
N ALA A 681 -19.81 26.88 32.70
CA ALA A 681 -20.13 27.68 31.51
C ALA A 681 -21.43 27.27 30.80
N GLY A 682 -22.13 26.23 31.29
CA GLY A 682 -23.42 25.80 30.74
C GLY A 682 -23.34 25.05 29.40
N LEU A 683 -22.17 24.52 29.06
CA LEU A 683 -21.95 23.76 27.83
C LEU A 683 -22.84 22.50 27.76
N LEU A 684 -23.40 22.20 26.60
CA LEU A 684 -24.30 21.06 26.37
C LEU A 684 -23.63 20.00 25.51
N GLY A 685 -24.14 18.76 25.54
CA GLY A 685 -23.56 17.66 24.74
C GLY A 685 -23.58 17.95 23.23
N LYS A 686 -24.59 18.66 22.73
CA LYS A 686 -24.65 19.13 21.33
C LYS A 686 -23.56 20.14 20.94
N ASP A 687 -22.84 20.66 21.94
CA ASP A 687 -21.76 21.63 21.76
C ASP A 687 -20.39 20.94 21.73
N CYS A 688 -20.33 19.59 21.80
CA CYS A 688 -19.12 18.78 21.61
C CYS A 688 -18.90 18.39 20.15
N LEU A 689 -17.63 18.26 19.73
CA LEU A 689 -17.29 17.79 18.38
C LEU A 689 -17.84 16.38 18.11
N ASP A 690 -17.79 15.49 19.11
CA ASP A 690 -18.61 14.29 19.15
C ASP A 690 -19.77 14.47 20.15
N PRO A 691 -21.01 14.73 19.67
CA PRO A 691 -22.16 14.89 20.53
C PRO A 691 -22.74 13.55 21.04
N ASP A 692 -22.20 12.40 20.61
CA ASP A 692 -22.71 11.10 21.03
C ASP A 692 -22.39 10.81 22.51
N ALA A 693 -23.45 10.80 23.32
CA ALA A 693 -23.36 10.45 24.72
C ALA A 693 -22.90 9.00 24.93
N ALA A 694 -23.12 8.10 23.97
CA ALA A 694 -22.67 6.71 24.02
C ALA A 694 -21.14 6.59 23.93
N ASN A 695 -20.48 7.50 23.23
CA ASN A 695 -19.02 7.63 23.20
C ASN A 695 -18.47 8.37 24.42
N GLY A 696 -19.35 8.87 25.31
CA GLY A 696 -18.98 9.49 26.57
C GLY A 696 -18.34 10.87 26.45
N TYR A 697 -18.49 11.56 25.31
CA TYR A 697 -17.93 12.89 25.05
C TYR A 697 -16.39 12.95 25.13
N LYS A 698 -15.71 11.85 24.79
CA LYS A 698 -14.25 11.74 24.84
C LYS A 698 -13.54 12.69 23.87
N ASP A 699 -14.16 12.97 22.73
CA ASP A 699 -13.67 13.92 21.71
C ASP A 699 -14.42 15.25 21.74
N CYS A 700 -14.67 15.82 22.93
CA CYS A 700 -15.50 17.02 22.99
C CYS A 700 -14.78 18.30 22.50
N MET A 701 -13.48 18.45 22.81
CA MET A 701 -12.77 19.74 22.69
C MET A 701 -11.78 19.79 21.53
N ILE A 702 -10.94 18.76 21.40
CA ILE A 702 -9.90 18.63 20.37
C ILE A 702 -9.99 17.21 19.83
N ARG A 703 -10.37 17.05 18.56
CA ARG A 703 -10.53 15.73 17.95
C ARG A 703 -9.46 15.52 16.89
N ALA A 704 -8.62 14.51 17.04
CA ALA A 704 -7.76 14.07 15.94
C ALA A 704 -8.64 13.46 14.85
N ILE A 705 -8.48 13.87 13.59
CA ILE A 705 -9.35 13.43 12.49
C ILE A 705 -8.95 12.01 12.11
N PRO A 706 -9.80 10.98 12.29
CA PRO A 706 -9.44 9.60 11.98
C PRO A 706 -9.09 9.44 10.50
N GLY A 707 -7.91 8.88 10.21
CA GLY A 707 -7.37 8.77 8.85
C GLY A 707 -6.42 9.89 8.45
N ALA A 708 -6.42 10.99 9.21
CA ALA A 708 -5.49 12.10 9.11
C ALA A 708 -4.80 12.37 10.46
N ASP A 709 -4.84 11.41 11.38
CA ASP A 709 -4.37 11.45 12.76
C ASP A 709 -2.94 10.90 12.94
N PHE A 710 -2.16 10.90 11.86
CA PHE A 710 -0.75 10.51 11.88
C PHE A 710 0.05 11.33 10.88
N GLN A 711 1.30 11.59 11.25
CA GLN A 711 2.32 12.21 10.41
C GLN A 711 3.29 11.12 9.93
N ASN A 712 3.66 11.18 8.65
CA ASN A 712 4.67 10.31 8.06
C ASN A 712 5.86 11.16 7.59
N LEU A 713 7.08 10.67 7.85
CA LEU A 713 8.34 11.29 7.43
C LEU A 713 9.22 10.23 6.79
N SER A 714 9.65 10.45 5.55
CA SER A 714 10.46 9.46 4.82
C SER A 714 11.77 9.14 5.51
N VAL A 715 12.56 10.17 5.81
CA VAL A 715 13.93 9.99 6.26
C VAL A 715 14.38 11.17 7.12
N ILE A 716 15.18 10.88 8.14
CA ILE A 716 15.82 11.86 9.00
C ILE A 716 17.31 11.52 9.09
N ASN A 717 18.15 12.43 8.59
CA ASN A 717 19.60 12.26 8.58
C ASN A 717 20.18 12.14 10.00
N PRO A 718 21.36 11.51 10.17
CA PRO A 718 22.04 11.46 11.45
C PRO A 718 22.21 12.84 12.07
N LYS A 719 21.93 12.97 13.37
CA LYS A 719 22.14 14.21 14.14
C LYS A 719 21.44 15.43 13.53
N SER A 720 20.27 15.21 12.95
CA SER A 720 19.46 16.23 12.27
C SER A 720 17.99 16.05 12.61
N ASN A 721 17.19 17.08 12.36
CA ASN A 721 15.74 16.96 12.28
C ASN A 721 15.26 16.80 10.83
N TRP A 722 13.95 16.55 10.65
CA TRP A 722 13.39 16.36 9.31
C TRP A 722 13.48 17.62 8.45
N LEU A 723 13.23 18.81 9.04
CA LEU A 723 13.33 20.10 8.34
C LEU A 723 14.77 20.37 7.84
N GLU A 724 15.77 19.79 8.48
CA GLU A 724 17.16 19.83 8.05
C GLU A 724 17.47 18.88 6.89
N THR A 725 16.72 17.77 6.82
CA THR A 725 16.91 16.63 5.91
C THR A 725 16.22 16.83 4.57
N ILE A 726 14.93 17.18 4.59
CA ILE A 726 14.11 17.38 3.41
C ILE A 726 13.89 18.89 3.21
N LYS A 727 14.45 19.42 2.14
CA LYS A 727 14.44 20.85 1.81
C LYS A 727 14.28 21.06 0.32
N LYS A 728 13.60 22.14 -0.04
CA LYS A 728 13.56 22.69 -1.39
C LYS A 728 14.93 23.26 -1.78
N GLU A 729 15.10 23.56 -3.07
CA GLU A 729 16.31 24.20 -3.59
C GLU A 729 16.66 25.52 -2.89
N ASP A 730 15.65 26.26 -2.41
CA ASP A 730 15.82 27.52 -1.69
C ASP A 730 16.14 27.35 -0.19
N GLY A 731 16.18 26.09 0.29
CA GLY A 731 16.47 25.73 1.67
C GLY A 731 15.25 25.73 2.60
N SER A 732 14.05 26.06 2.10
CA SER A 732 12.80 25.98 2.88
C SER A 732 12.33 24.52 3.05
N PRO A 733 11.55 24.21 4.11
CA PRO A 733 10.94 22.89 4.28
C PRO A 733 10.00 22.52 3.12
N ASP A 734 9.99 21.24 2.75
CA ASP A 734 9.12 20.72 1.70
C ASP A 734 7.99 19.85 2.27
N PHE A 735 7.05 20.50 2.95
CA PHE A 735 5.91 19.79 3.53
C PHE A 735 4.94 19.28 2.45
N ASN A 736 4.44 18.07 2.68
CA ASN A 736 3.24 17.54 2.04
C ASN A 736 2.10 17.39 3.07
N ASP A 737 0.91 17.05 2.61
CA ASP A 737 -0.26 16.75 3.43
C ASP A 737 -0.08 15.53 4.35
N GLY A 738 0.81 14.60 4.01
CA GLY A 738 1.22 13.49 4.90
C GLY A 738 2.15 13.91 6.04
N SER A 739 2.72 15.11 5.99
CA SER A 739 3.63 15.64 7.00
C SER A 739 2.90 16.09 8.27
N PHE A 740 1.59 16.33 8.21
CA PHE A 740 0.81 16.87 9.33
C PHE A 740 -0.19 15.85 9.89
N MET A 741 -0.44 15.95 11.19
CA MET A 741 -1.63 15.37 11.82
C MET A 741 -2.72 16.44 11.89
N TYR A 742 -3.96 16.10 11.56
CA TYR A 742 -5.06 17.07 11.50
C TYR A 742 -6.02 16.93 12.68
N PHE A 743 -6.43 18.08 13.23
CA PHE A 743 -7.29 18.17 14.39
C PHE A 743 -8.44 19.15 14.18
N GLU A 744 -9.62 18.79 14.68
CA GLU A 744 -10.76 19.70 14.82
C GLU A 744 -10.71 20.36 16.21
N VAL A 745 -10.88 21.67 16.26
CA VAL A 745 -10.89 22.46 17.50
C VAL A 745 -12.29 22.97 17.77
N ASN A 746 -12.84 22.64 18.93
CA ASN A 746 -14.18 23.08 19.30
C ASN A 746 -14.25 24.61 19.41
N LYS A 747 -15.17 25.26 18.69
CA LYS A 747 -15.38 26.72 18.76
C LYS A 747 -15.75 27.27 20.14
N ASN A 748 -16.26 26.40 21.02
CA ASN A 748 -16.63 26.75 22.39
C ASN A 748 -15.51 26.49 23.40
N ILE A 749 -14.33 26.03 22.96
CA ILE A 749 -13.19 25.88 23.85
C ILE A 749 -12.76 27.28 24.36
N PRO A 750 -12.56 27.47 25.68
CA PRO A 750 -12.15 28.77 26.19
C PRO A 750 -10.75 29.18 25.67
N ILE A 751 -10.62 30.42 25.21
CA ILE A 751 -9.31 31.01 24.86
C ILE A 751 -8.40 30.99 26.09
N GLY A 752 -7.13 30.66 25.89
CA GLY A 752 -6.12 30.51 26.94
C GLY A 752 -6.05 29.10 27.54
N THR A 753 -6.89 28.17 27.11
CA THR A 753 -6.82 26.77 27.55
C THR A 753 -5.51 26.14 27.08
N ASN A 754 -4.74 25.59 28.02
CA ASN A 754 -3.54 24.81 27.70
C ASN A 754 -3.94 23.36 27.41
N VAL A 755 -3.42 22.85 26.30
CA VAL A 755 -3.65 21.49 25.82
C VAL A 755 -2.30 20.77 25.78
N THR A 756 -2.27 19.55 26.31
CA THR A 756 -1.14 18.62 26.11
C THR A 756 -1.64 17.41 25.35
N CYS A 757 -1.12 17.17 24.15
CA CYS A 757 -1.40 15.96 23.40
C CYS A 757 -0.27 14.96 23.60
N ARG A 758 -0.63 13.79 24.14
CA ARG A 758 0.26 12.68 24.46
C ARG A 758 0.24 11.67 23.31
N LEU A 759 1.13 11.93 22.37
CA LEU A 759 1.31 11.24 21.11
C LEU A 759 2.23 10.03 21.26
N ARG A 760 2.25 9.19 20.24
CA ARG A 760 3.18 8.06 20.11
C ARG A 760 4.03 8.22 18.87
N SER A 761 5.24 7.67 18.86
CA SER A 761 6.10 7.67 17.68
C SER A 761 6.82 6.35 17.49
N THR A 762 7.12 6.03 16.24
CA THR A 762 7.82 4.83 15.79
C THR A 762 8.52 5.09 14.46
N PHE A 763 9.34 4.15 13.98
CA PHE A 763 9.97 4.25 12.67
C PHE A 763 10.35 2.87 12.13
N THR A 764 10.46 2.72 10.80
CA THR A 764 10.52 1.43 10.12
C THR A 764 11.80 0.63 10.39
N ASN A 765 12.96 1.29 10.47
CA ASN A 765 14.22 0.63 10.85
C ASN A 765 14.48 0.63 12.36
N CYS A 766 13.44 0.71 13.17
CA CYS A 766 13.53 0.59 14.62
C CYS A 766 13.66 -0.87 15.05
N ASP A 767 14.56 -1.17 15.99
CA ASP A 767 14.74 -2.53 16.51
C ASP A 767 13.66 -2.86 17.56
N ASP A 768 13.64 -2.13 18.66
CA ASP A 768 12.80 -2.37 19.83
C ASP A 768 11.40 -1.75 19.74
N CYS A 769 11.02 -1.22 18.57
CA CYS A 769 9.64 -0.86 18.23
C CYS A 769 8.82 -2.06 17.76
N TYR A 770 9.45 -3.14 17.29
CA TYR A 770 8.73 -4.28 16.73
C TYR A 770 8.91 -5.57 17.50
N HIS A 771 10.02 -5.73 18.24
CA HIS A 771 10.34 -7.00 18.87
C HIS A 771 10.25 -6.93 20.40
N ASP A 772 9.72 -7.99 21.01
CA ASP A 772 9.67 -8.16 22.46
C ASP A 772 10.86 -9.00 22.95
N ALA A 773 11.81 -8.34 23.61
CA ALA A 773 12.95 -9.01 24.23
C ALA A 773 12.56 -10.04 25.30
N ALA A 774 11.36 -9.90 25.90
CA ALA A 774 10.83 -10.89 26.85
C ALA A 774 10.24 -12.13 26.15
N ASN A 775 10.01 -12.08 24.84
CA ASN A 775 9.43 -13.14 24.02
C ASN A 775 10.42 -13.59 22.93
N ALA A 776 11.67 -13.90 23.31
CA ALA A 776 12.72 -14.38 22.41
C ALA A 776 13.06 -13.44 21.22
N ASN A 777 12.78 -12.14 21.35
CA ASN A 777 12.89 -11.12 20.28
C ASN A 777 11.97 -11.39 19.08
N ASP A 778 10.86 -12.08 19.31
CA ASP A 778 9.77 -12.17 18.36
C ASP A 778 8.98 -10.86 18.30
N ASP A 779 8.15 -10.69 17.27
CA ASP A 779 7.35 -9.50 17.10
C ASP A 779 6.35 -9.31 18.26
N TYR A 780 6.06 -8.04 18.59
CA TYR A 780 5.04 -7.70 19.58
C TYR A 780 3.68 -8.28 19.16
N LYS A 781 2.92 -8.73 20.15
CA LYS A 781 1.54 -9.17 19.91
C LYS A 781 0.70 -8.00 19.46
N ASP A 782 -0.30 -8.26 18.62
CA ASP A 782 -1.10 -7.19 18.02
C ASP A 782 -1.74 -6.25 19.05
N TRP A 783 -2.19 -6.79 20.19
CA TRP A 783 -2.78 -5.99 21.28
C TRP A 783 -1.78 -5.06 21.97
N GLU A 784 -0.48 -5.32 21.89
CA GLU A 784 0.55 -4.47 22.51
C GLU A 784 0.69 -3.13 21.78
N TYR A 785 0.29 -3.06 20.51
CA TYR A 785 0.17 -1.81 19.76
C TYR A 785 -0.94 -0.89 20.29
N ALA A 786 -1.80 -1.36 21.20
CA ALA A 786 -2.72 -0.50 21.96
C ALA A 786 -2.00 0.33 23.05
N THR A 787 -0.75 0.00 23.33
CA THR A 787 0.00 0.49 24.50
C THR A 787 1.17 1.36 24.08
N GLU A 788 2.03 1.71 25.04
CA GLU A 788 3.28 2.41 24.82
C GLU A 788 4.43 1.52 24.33
N LYS A 789 4.37 0.19 24.51
CA LYS A 789 5.56 -0.67 24.35
C LYS A 789 6.24 -0.53 22.98
N PRO A 790 5.51 -0.58 21.85
CA PRO A 790 6.10 -0.46 20.52
C PRO A 790 6.53 0.96 20.14
N PHE A 791 6.25 1.94 21.00
CA PHE A 791 6.35 3.36 20.69
C PHE A 791 7.26 4.11 21.68
N ASN A 792 7.67 5.30 21.28
CA ASN A 792 8.08 6.36 22.20
C ASN A 792 6.89 7.29 22.46
N ILE A 793 6.67 7.67 23.72
CA ILE A 793 5.68 8.69 24.05
C ILE A 793 6.27 10.07 23.81
N ILE A 794 5.51 10.91 23.09
CA ILE A 794 5.84 12.30 22.79
C ILE A 794 4.74 13.19 23.36
N ASN A 795 5.11 14.25 24.07
CA ASN A 795 4.15 15.23 24.59
C ASN A 795 4.36 16.56 23.86
N ILE A 796 3.34 17.02 23.13
CA ILE A 796 3.30 18.38 22.58
C ILE A 796 2.36 19.24 23.42
N LYS A 797 2.69 20.52 23.57
CA LYS A 797 1.92 21.46 24.38
C LYS A 797 1.66 22.74 23.61
N PHE A 798 0.40 23.13 23.54
CA PHE A 798 -0.01 24.40 22.95
C PHE A 798 -1.09 25.06 23.79
N GLN A 799 -1.27 26.35 23.59
CA GLN A 799 -2.36 27.11 24.18
C GLN A 799 -3.32 27.49 23.05
N VAL A 800 -4.63 27.39 23.30
CA VAL A 800 -5.63 27.89 22.37
C VAL A 800 -5.66 29.42 22.43
N LEU A 801 -5.48 30.06 21.27
CA LEU A 801 -5.34 31.51 21.13
C LEU A 801 -6.42 32.08 20.21
N ASP A 802 -6.48 33.40 20.10
CA ASP A 802 -7.31 34.10 19.10
C ASP A 802 -6.56 34.16 17.77
#